data_AF-A0A2A4J248-F1
#
_entry.id   AF-A0A2A4J248-F1
#
_cell.length_a   1.000
_cell.length_b   1.000
_cell.length_c   1.000
_cell.angle_alpha   90.00
_cell.angle_beta   90.00
_cell.angle_gamma   90.00
#
_symmetry.space_group_name_H-M   'P 1'
#
loop_
_entity.id
_entity.type
_entity.pdbx_description
1 polymer ?
#
loop_
_entity_poly.entity_id
_entity_poly.type
_entity_poly.pdbx_seq_one_letter_code
_entity_poly.pdbx_strand_id
1 'polypeptide(L)'
;MANPKDDPEYDEWCDPDNPRTVNFDGIVAASRRIVGKVVKTPCMRAHMSKRLGLELYMKAEFLQATGCFKERGVINTLLMLSEEQKKNGVAAASTGNHAGALAYHSTQLGIPSIVVMPTHAPITKVNKAERLGAKLILHGASLSEAKHYAMTMAKEKKMMYINGSDHPNVIEGQGTIGIEVIEQVPNVDAILIPCGGGSLLVGTAIAIKHLKPDVEVYGVVTDKTFSMIEALKRNEPIFIPLEPTIADGLAVNKAGVNTFHNIRGVVDKMVVVREDWVARAIMRVIEEEKVVIEGAAAVGIASIMAGLFPHLKGKTVVAVCSGGNIDATTLSRALERGMAAEGRLMKFKVTVSDRPGGLAELASMLASMGVTMRDCVPERAWVKGDVFSVQRAHMSKRLGLELYMKAEFLQATGCFKERGVINTLLMLSEEQKKNGVAAASTGNHAGALAYHSTQLGIPSIVVMPTHAPITKVNKAERLGAKLILHGASLSEAKHYAMTMAKEKKMMYINGSDHPNVIEGQGTIGIEVIEQVPNVDAILIPCGGGSLLVGTAIAIKHLKPDVEVYGVVTDKTFSMIEALKRNEPIFIPLEPTIADGLAVNKAGVNTFHNIRGVVDKMVVVREDWVARAIMRVIEEEKVVIEGAAAVGIASIMAGLFPHLKGKTVVAVCSGGNIDATTLSRALERGMAAEGRLMKFKVTVSDRPGGLAELASMLASMGVTMRDCVPERAWVKGDVFSVQLKVIVETRGWDHTKQLVEIIKKHYKEYFFQDMEKIEGPGSASRGPCTGCKQ
;
A
#
# COMPACT_ATOMS: atom_id res chain seq x y z
N MET A 1 -3.07 51.48 -19.76
CA MET A 1 -2.35 50.21 -19.82
C MET A 1 -0.93 50.49 -19.37
N ALA A 2 -0.39 49.75 -18.40
CA ALA A 2 1.00 49.91 -17.98
C ALA A 2 1.93 49.68 -19.18
N ASN A 3 3.05 50.40 -19.28
CA ASN A 3 4.02 50.17 -20.33
C ASN A 3 4.56 48.73 -20.16
N PRO A 4 4.53 47.87 -21.20
CA PRO A 4 5.03 46.49 -21.09
C PRO A 4 6.47 46.42 -20.56
N LYS A 5 7.26 47.47 -20.79
CA LYS A 5 8.63 47.59 -20.28
C LYS A 5 8.74 47.68 -18.76
N ASP A 6 7.66 48.09 -18.09
CA ASP A 6 7.57 48.19 -16.64
C ASP A 6 7.24 46.83 -15.98
N ASP A 7 6.87 45.81 -16.76
CA ASP A 7 6.69 44.44 -16.26
C ASP A 7 8.06 43.85 -15.89
N PRO A 8 8.30 43.43 -14.64
CA PRO A 8 9.54 42.77 -14.22
C PRO A 8 9.90 41.54 -15.07
N GLU A 9 8.92 40.85 -15.69
CA GLU A 9 9.13 39.69 -16.57
C GLU A 9 9.25 40.03 -18.06
N TYR A 10 9.21 41.31 -18.45
CA TYR A 10 9.46 41.69 -19.84
C TYR A 10 10.92 41.47 -20.23
N ASP A 11 11.13 40.63 -21.26
CA ASP A 11 12.40 40.34 -21.91
C ASP A 11 12.39 40.94 -23.33
N GLU A 12 13.18 41.98 -23.55
CA GLU A 12 13.27 42.71 -24.84
C GLU A 12 13.71 41.82 -26.02
N TRP A 13 14.37 40.69 -25.72
CA TRP A 13 14.84 39.75 -26.72
C TRP A 13 13.81 38.67 -27.04
N CYS A 14 12.76 38.53 -26.23
CA CYS A 14 11.69 37.53 -26.37
C CYS A 14 10.30 38.19 -26.35
N ASP A 15 10.16 39.34 -27.03
CA ASP A 15 8.93 40.13 -27.08
C ASP A 15 7.86 39.48 -27.98
N PRO A 16 6.69 39.04 -27.44
CA PRO A 16 5.60 38.46 -28.23
C PRO A 16 5.10 39.34 -29.37
N ASP A 17 5.12 40.67 -29.19
CA ASP A 17 4.63 41.63 -30.18
C ASP A 17 5.68 41.95 -31.26
N ASN A 18 6.95 41.62 -31.00
CA ASN A 18 8.07 41.87 -31.90
C ASN A 18 9.06 40.69 -31.93
N PRO A 19 8.64 39.51 -32.44
CA PRO A 19 9.50 38.34 -32.50
C PRO A 19 10.71 38.56 -33.40
N ARG A 20 11.87 38.04 -32.99
CA ARG A 20 13.12 38.13 -33.74
C ARG A 20 13.23 36.99 -34.75
N THR A 21 13.49 37.33 -36.00
CA THR A 21 13.75 36.35 -37.06
C THR A 21 15.21 35.92 -37.03
N VAL A 22 15.45 34.62 -37.01
CA VAL A 22 16.79 34.01 -37.04
C VAL A 22 17.04 33.47 -38.44
N ASN A 23 18.21 33.77 -39.02
CA ASN A 23 18.57 33.35 -40.37
C ASN A 23 19.86 32.52 -40.38
N PHE A 24 20.17 31.95 -41.55
CA PHE A 24 21.35 31.13 -41.72
C PHE A 24 22.66 31.91 -41.55
N ASP A 25 22.72 33.17 -41.99
CA ASP A 25 23.92 34.01 -41.86
C ASP A 25 24.32 34.23 -40.39
N GLY A 26 23.33 34.42 -39.51
CA GLY A 26 23.53 34.49 -38.06
C GLY A 26 24.12 33.20 -37.50
N ILE A 27 23.65 32.04 -37.97
CA ILE A 27 24.18 30.72 -37.60
C ILE A 27 25.62 30.54 -38.10
N VAL A 28 25.95 30.96 -39.33
CA VAL A 28 27.32 30.92 -39.86
C VAL A 28 28.24 31.83 -39.04
N ALA A 29 27.79 33.04 -38.72
CA ALA A 29 28.52 33.95 -37.85
C ALA A 29 28.74 33.33 -36.46
N ALA A 30 27.73 32.64 -35.91
CA ALA A 30 27.83 31.93 -34.64
C ALA A 30 28.85 30.79 -34.70
N SER A 31 28.81 29.96 -35.76
CA SER A 31 29.77 28.89 -36.00
C SER A 31 31.21 29.41 -35.95
N ARG A 32 31.51 30.49 -36.67
CA ARG A 32 32.84 31.12 -36.67
C ARG A 32 33.27 31.62 -35.29
N ARG A 33 32.35 32.16 -34.50
CA ARG A 33 32.63 32.71 -33.15
C ARG A 33 32.93 31.63 -32.11
N ILE A 34 32.25 30.49 -32.18
CA ILE A 34 32.35 29.43 -31.15
C ILE A 34 33.44 28.39 -31.47
N VAL A 35 34.03 28.40 -32.67
CA VAL A 35 35.14 27.52 -33.05
C VAL A 35 36.28 27.61 -32.03
N GLY A 36 36.77 26.44 -31.60
CA GLY A 36 37.83 26.34 -30.59
C GLY A 36 37.39 26.62 -29.15
N LYS A 37 36.12 26.98 -28.92
CA LYS A 37 35.52 27.17 -27.58
C LYS A 37 34.55 26.06 -27.21
N VAL A 38 34.00 25.36 -28.20
CA VAL A 38 33.19 24.15 -28.03
C VAL A 38 33.81 23.00 -28.80
N VAL A 39 33.48 21.77 -28.41
CA VAL A 39 33.90 20.57 -29.14
C VAL A 39 33.07 20.46 -30.41
N LYS A 40 33.72 20.23 -31.55
CA LYS A 40 33.04 19.78 -32.78
C LYS A 40 32.67 18.31 -32.61
N THR A 41 31.48 18.05 -32.06
CA THR A 41 31.09 16.69 -31.67
C THR A 41 30.90 15.79 -32.89
N PRO A 42 31.18 14.47 -32.79
CA PRO A 42 31.00 13.54 -33.89
C PRO A 42 29.52 13.18 -34.13
N CYS A 43 29.19 12.90 -35.39
CA CYS A 43 28.04 12.10 -35.82
C CYS A 43 28.46 10.62 -35.80
N MET A 44 28.24 9.94 -34.69
CA MET A 44 28.65 8.55 -34.50
C MET A 44 27.64 7.63 -35.18
N ARG A 45 28.08 6.76 -36.11
CA ARG A 45 27.20 5.72 -36.65
C ARG A 45 26.83 4.75 -35.53
N ALA A 46 25.54 4.55 -35.29
CA ALA A 46 25.04 3.70 -34.23
C ALA A 46 25.17 2.22 -34.63
N HIS A 47 25.67 1.38 -33.74
CA HIS A 47 25.71 -0.08 -33.90
C HIS A 47 24.31 -0.68 -34.11
N MET A 48 23.28 -0.06 -33.55
CA MET A 48 21.89 -0.50 -33.70
C MET A 48 21.26 -0.29 -35.09
N SER A 49 21.96 0.37 -36.01
CA SER A 49 21.50 0.66 -37.38
C SER A 49 20.95 -0.57 -38.10
N LYS A 50 21.70 -1.68 -38.08
CA LYS A 50 21.31 -2.94 -38.74
C LYS A 50 19.98 -3.50 -38.21
N ARG A 51 19.76 -3.38 -36.90
CA ARG A 51 18.54 -3.87 -36.23
C ARG A 51 17.33 -3.00 -36.55
N LEU A 52 17.53 -1.69 -36.65
CA LEU A 52 16.49 -0.72 -36.99
C LEU A 52 16.16 -0.69 -38.49
N GLY A 53 17.01 -1.30 -39.33
CA GLY A 53 16.81 -1.36 -40.78
C GLY A 53 17.00 -0.01 -41.46
N LEU A 54 17.79 0.89 -40.87
CA LEU A 54 18.16 2.20 -41.39
C LEU A 54 19.59 2.55 -40.95
N GLU A 55 20.22 3.54 -41.60
CA GLU A 55 21.55 4.01 -41.24
C GLU A 55 21.45 5.14 -40.21
N LEU A 56 21.54 4.79 -38.92
CA LEU A 56 21.38 5.74 -37.81
C LEU A 56 22.72 6.36 -37.43
N TYR A 57 22.75 7.68 -37.37
CA TYR A 57 23.86 8.46 -36.82
C TYR A 57 23.40 9.23 -35.58
N MET A 58 24.19 9.20 -34.51
CA MET A 58 23.98 9.95 -33.28
C MET A 58 24.86 11.19 -33.28
N LYS A 59 24.27 12.38 -33.35
CA LYS A 59 25.00 13.64 -33.14
C LYS A 59 25.27 13.81 -31.65
N ALA A 60 26.51 13.58 -31.23
CA ALA A 60 26.90 13.34 -29.83
C ALA A 60 27.13 14.62 -29.01
N GLU A 61 26.11 15.45 -28.83
CA GLU A 61 26.22 16.69 -28.03
C GLU A 61 26.43 16.45 -26.52
N PHE A 62 26.24 15.22 -26.05
CA PHE A 62 26.66 14.80 -24.70
C PHE A 62 28.18 14.81 -24.48
N LEU A 63 28.99 14.94 -25.54
CA LEU A 63 30.46 15.05 -25.45
C LEU A 63 30.97 16.49 -25.27
N GLN A 64 30.08 17.49 -25.19
CA GLN A 64 30.49 18.84 -24.81
C GLN A 64 30.99 18.89 -23.36
N ALA A 65 31.74 19.93 -22.99
CA ALA A 65 32.45 20.00 -21.70
C ALA A 65 31.52 19.93 -20.47
N THR A 66 30.32 20.47 -20.58
CA THR A 66 29.24 20.46 -19.57
C THR A 66 28.26 19.29 -19.76
N GLY A 67 28.46 18.48 -20.80
CA GLY A 67 27.70 17.28 -21.12
C GLY A 67 26.42 17.52 -21.92
N CYS A 68 26.27 18.68 -22.60
CA CYS A 68 25.10 18.98 -23.41
C CYS A 68 25.29 20.11 -24.44
N PHE A 69 24.37 20.19 -25.39
CA PHE A 69 24.38 21.18 -26.48
C PHE A 69 24.29 22.66 -26.04
N LYS A 70 23.76 22.94 -24.84
CA LYS A 70 23.42 24.30 -24.40
C LYS A 70 24.60 25.27 -24.44
N GLU A 71 25.82 24.74 -24.34
CA GLU A 71 27.06 25.50 -24.46
C GLU A 71 27.12 26.35 -25.71
N ARG A 72 26.70 25.84 -26.87
CA ARG A 72 26.86 26.54 -28.14
C ARG A 72 26.09 27.86 -28.13
N GLY A 73 24.83 27.84 -27.73
CA GLY A 73 24.03 29.06 -27.61
C GLY A 73 24.52 30.00 -26.50
N VAL A 74 24.97 29.45 -25.36
CA VAL A 74 25.49 30.26 -24.25
C VAL A 74 26.75 30.99 -24.66
N ILE A 75 27.77 30.29 -25.16
CA ILE A 75 29.05 30.91 -25.52
C ILE A 75 28.88 31.89 -26.67
N ASN A 76 27.99 31.58 -27.63
CA ASN A 76 27.63 32.50 -28.70
C ASN A 76 27.08 33.83 -28.16
N THR A 77 26.21 33.76 -27.15
CA THR A 77 25.60 34.94 -26.52
C THR A 77 26.62 35.71 -25.70
N LEU A 78 27.44 35.01 -24.87
CA LEU A 78 28.45 35.64 -24.02
C LEU A 78 29.53 36.38 -24.83
N LEU A 79 29.92 35.85 -25.99
CA LEU A 79 30.90 36.48 -26.87
C LEU A 79 30.35 37.73 -27.59
N MET A 80 29.04 37.91 -27.62
CA MET A 80 28.39 39.10 -28.21
C MET A 80 28.14 40.22 -27.20
N LEU A 81 28.41 39.99 -25.92
CA LEU A 81 28.25 41.02 -24.90
C LEU A 81 29.22 42.18 -25.12
N SER A 82 28.74 43.40 -24.93
CA SER A 82 29.60 44.58 -24.83
C SER A 82 30.50 44.51 -23.59
N GLU A 83 31.59 45.28 -23.56
CA GLU A 83 32.46 45.33 -22.38
C GLU A 83 31.73 45.79 -21.11
N GLU A 84 30.75 46.69 -21.24
CA GLU A 84 29.88 47.09 -20.13
C GLU A 84 29.01 45.93 -19.64
N GLN A 85 28.39 45.17 -20.56
CA GLN A 85 27.57 44.01 -20.21
C GLN A 85 28.40 42.89 -19.57
N LYS A 86 29.63 42.65 -20.06
CA LYS A 86 30.58 41.70 -19.45
C LYS A 86 30.93 42.10 -18.02
N LYS A 87 31.14 43.40 -17.78
CA LYS A 87 31.44 43.93 -16.44
C LYS A 87 30.26 43.81 -15.48
N ASN A 88 29.05 44.13 -15.95
CA ASN A 88 27.84 44.02 -15.13
C ASN A 88 27.46 42.55 -14.86
N GLY A 89 27.75 41.66 -15.80
CA GLY A 89 27.52 40.23 -15.69
C GLY A 89 26.16 39.77 -16.22
N VAL A 90 25.93 38.46 -16.09
CA VAL A 90 24.78 37.76 -16.67
C VAL A 90 23.98 37.00 -15.61
N ALA A 91 22.67 36.87 -15.83
CA ALA A 91 21.78 36.12 -14.96
C ALA A 91 20.96 35.09 -15.75
N ALA A 92 20.62 33.97 -15.12
CA ALA A 92 19.61 33.05 -15.65
C ALA A 92 18.86 32.34 -14.53
N ALA A 93 17.65 31.88 -14.83
CA ALA A 93 16.91 30.95 -13.97
C ALA A 93 16.84 29.60 -14.66
N SER A 94 17.48 28.59 -14.06
CA SER A 94 17.50 27.23 -14.59
C SER A 94 18.02 26.29 -13.53
N THR A 95 17.34 25.16 -13.34
CA THR A 95 17.84 24.06 -12.50
C THR A 95 18.64 23.03 -13.30
N GLY A 96 18.80 23.18 -14.62
CA GLY A 96 19.35 22.14 -15.51
C GLY A 96 20.50 22.58 -16.42
N ASN A 97 20.55 21.99 -17.62
CA ASN A 97 21.65 22.09 -18.59
C ASN A 97 22.08 23.52 -18.96
N HIS A 98 21.14 24.47 -19.03
CA HIS A 98 21.47 25.87 -19.32
C HIS A 98 22.29 26.54 -18.20
N ALA A 99 21.97 26.23 -16.94
CA ALA A 99 22.71 26.77 -15.79
C ALA A 99 24.16 26.30 -15.78
N GLY A 100 24.41 25.02 -16.08
CA GLY A 100 25.76 24.47 -16.17
C GLY A 100 26.57 25.09 -17.32
N ALA A 101 25.96 25.22 -18.50
CA ALA A 101 26.58 25.87 -19.64
C ALA A 101 26.93 27.34 -19.35
N LEU A 102 26.00 28.11 -18.74
CA LEU A 102 26.22 29.49 -18.36
C LEU A 102 27.34 29.63 -17.35
N ALA A 103 27.32 28.84 -16.27
CA ALA A 103 28.35 28.84 -15.25
C ALA A 103 29.74 28.59 -15.86
N TYR A 104 29.91 27.47 -16.57
CA TYR A 104 31.18 27.07 -17.16
C TYR A 104 31.78 28.14 -18.09
N HIS A 105 31.01 28.59 -19.08
CA HIS A 105 31.53 29.53 -20.09
C HIS A 105 31.69 30.96 -19.56
N SER A 106 30.83 31.40 -18.64
CA SER A 106 30.99 32.72 -17.99
C SER A 106 32.26 32.77 -17.14
N THR A 107 32.55 31.72 -16.37
CA THR A 107 33.77 31.61 -15.57
C THR A 107 35.02 31.59 -16.45
N GLN A 108 35.01 30.83 -17.56
CA GLN A 108 36.14 30.83 -18.51
C GLN A 108 36.40 32.20 -19.16
N LEU A 109 35.35 33.00 -19.35
CA LEU A 109 35.45 34.35 -19.92
C LEU A 109 35.66 35.45 -18.86
N GLY A 110 35.70 35.11 -17.58
CA GLY A 110 35.80 36.09 -16.49
C GLY A 110 34.56 36.98 -16.33
N ILE A 111 33.39 36.54 -16.82
CA ILE A 111 32.13 37.28 -16.75
C ILE A 111 31.40 36.86 -15.46
N PRO A 112 31.02 37.81 -14.57
CA PRO A 112 30.22 37.47 -13.40
C PRO A 112 28.88 36.86 -13.80
N SER A 113 28.54 35.70 -13.25
CA SER A 113 27.26 35.04 -13.53
C SER A 113 26.49 34.70 -12.27
N ILE A 114 25.17 34.91 -12.32
CA ILE A 114 24.24 34.51 -11.27
C ILE A 114 23.23 33.51 -11.83
N VAL A 115 23.12 32.36 -11.18
CA VAL A 115 22.10 31.36 -11.49
C VAL A 115 21.09 31.33 -10.34
N VAL A 116 19.82 31.56 -10.66
CA VAL A 116 18.72 31.45 -9.71
C VAL A 116 18.03 30.09 -9.86
N MET A 117 17.86 29.39 -8.75
CA MET A 117 17.16 28.11 -8.67
C MET A 117 16.09 28.15 -7.57
N PRO A 118 15.03 27.32 -7.63
CA PRO A 118 14.08 27.16 -6.54
C PRO A 118 14.75 26.64 -5.26
N THR A 119 14.17 26.94 -4.10
CA THR A 119 14.70 26.52 -2.79
C THR A 119 14.78 25.01 -2.59
N HIS A 120 13.97 24.24 -3.34
CA HIS A 120 13.93 22.78 -3.31
C HIS A 120 14.68 22.13 -4.48
N ALA A 121 15.53 22.88 -5.19
CA ALA A 121 16.35 22.31 -6.27
C ALA A 121 17.24 21.16 -5.74
N PRO A 122 17.36 20.04 -6.47
CA PRO A 122 18.21 18.93 -6.04
C PRO A 122 19.65 19.38 -5.79
N ILE A 123 20.20 18.99 -4.64
CA ILE A 123 21.53 19.45 -4.19
C ILE A 123 22.65 19.08 -5.17
N THR A 124 22.50 18.00 -5.93
CA THR A 124 23.45 17.60 -6.99
C THR A 124 23.52 18.64 -8.11
N LYS A 125 22.39 19.25 -8.48
CA LYS A 125 22.33 20.30 -9.52
C LYS A 125 22.84 21.63 -8.98
N VAL A 126 22.57 21.95 -7.72
CA VAL A 126 23.12 23.12 -7.00
C VAL A 126 24.65 23.02 -6.95
N ASN A 127 25.19 21.92 -6.40
CA ASN A 127 26.63 21.70 -6.28
C ASN A 127 27.34 21.70 -7.65
N LYS A 128 26.71 21.18 -8.71
CA LYS A 128 27.29 21.21 -10.06
C LYS A 128 27.45 22.64 -10.57
N ALA A 129 26.44 23.48 -10.42
CA ALA A 129 26.51 24.88 -10.87
C ALA A 129 27.51 25.70 -10.04
N GLU A 130 27.60 25.45 -8.73
CA GLU A 130 28.57 26.11 -7.85
C GLU A 130 30.01 25.75 -8.21
N ARG A 131 30.29 24.45 -8.42
CA ARG A 131 31.61 23.97 -8.85
C ARG A 131 32.06 24.54 -10.18
N LEU A 132 31.11 24.88 -11.05
CA LEU A 132 31.38 25.49 -12.36
C LEU A 132 31.58 27.01 -12.27
N GLY A 133 31.51 27.61 -11.08
CA GLY A 133 31.95 28.99 -10.81
C GLY A 133 30.86 30.06 -10.86
N ALA A 134 29.58 29.70 -11.02
CA ALA A 134 28.48 30.66 -10.95
C ALA A 134 28.08 30.96 -9.50
N LYS A 135 27.69 32.21 -9.23
CA LYS A 135 27.04 32.57 -7.96
C LYS A 135 25.61 32.04 -7.96
N LEU A 136 25.26 31.22 -6.98
CA LEU A 136 23.91 30.67 -6.86
C LEU A 136 23.03 31.48 -5.92
N ILE A 137 21.77 31.65 -6.30
CA ILE A 137 20.72 32.17 -5.43
C ILE A 137 19.55 31.18 -5.42
N LEU A 138 19.20 30.68 -4.24
CA LEU A 138 18.03 29.82 -4.05
C LEU A 138 16.83 30.71 -3.69
N HIS A 139 15.86 30.84 -4.60
CA HIS A 139 14.70 31.71 -4.42
C HIS A 139 13.44 31.16 -5.12
N GLY A 140 12.30 31.21 -4.42
CA GLY A 140 11.01 30.76 -4.92
C GLY A 140 10.74 29.26 -4.70
N ALA A 141 9.46 28.90 -4.65
CA ALA A 141 9.00 27.51 -4.55
C ALA A 141 8.99 26.78 -5.90
N SER A 142 8.96 27.54 -7.01
CA SER A 142 8.88 27.04 -8.38
C SER A 142 9.93 27.66 -9.31
N LEU A 143 10.20 27.03 -10.46
CA LEU A 143 11.10 27.60 -11.48
C LEU A 143 10.54 28.92 -12.05
N SER A 144 9.22 29.08 -12.10
CA SER A 144 8.57 30.32 -12.52
C SER A 144 8.88 31.46 -11.55
N GLU A 145 8.77 31.23 -10.23
CA GLU A 145 9.15 32.23 -9.21
C GLU A 145 10.65 32.53 -9.22
N ALA A 146 11.49 31.52 -9.43
CA ALA A 146 12.93 31.70 -9.59
C ALA A 146 13.25 32.56 -10.83
N LYS A 147 12.51 32.36 -11.93
CA LYS A 147 12.61 33.18 -13.16
C LYS A 147 12.18 34.62 -12.90
N HIS A 148 11.03 34.83 -12.29
CA HIS A 148 10.54 36.16 -11.91
C HIS A 148 11.61 36.91 -11.12
N TYR A 149 12.12 36.30 -10.05
CA TYR A 149 13.17 36.88 -9.22
C TYR A 149 14.46 37.15 -10.00
N ALA A 150 14.90 36.23 -10.86
CA ALA A 150 16.10 36.39 -11.68
C ALA A 150 15.99 37.59 -12.62
N MET A 151 14.82 37.80 -13.24
CA MET A 151 14.60 38.91 -14.15
C MET A 151 14.52 40.25 -13.42
N THR A 152 13.80 40.32 -12.30
CA THR A 152 13.75 41.52 -11.44
C THR A 152 15.15 41.91 -10.97
N MET A 153 15.91 40.95 -10.43
CA MET A 153 17.27 41.18 -9.94
C MET A 153 18.23 41.56 -11.07
N ALA A 154 18.07 40.98 -12.27
CA ALA A 154 18.88 41.34 -13.43
C ALA A 154 18.65 42.80 -13.84
N LYS A 155 17.39 43.27 -13.84
CA LYS A 155 17.06 44.68 -14.10
C LYS A 155 17.67 45.61 -13.05
N GLU A 156 17.50 45.30 -11.77
CA GLU A 156 18.05 46.11 -10.65
C GLU A 156 19.58 46.23 -10.70
N LYS A 157 20.27 45.13 -11.00
CA LYS A 157 21.73 45.07 -11.05
C LYS A 157 22.33 45.41 -12.41
N LYS A 158 21.48 45.79 -13.39
CA LYS A 158 21.88 46.03 -14.79
C LYS A 158 22.61 44.85 -15.43
N MET A 159 22.28 43.63 -15.00
CA MET A 159 22.80 42.38 -15.56
C MET A 159 21.94 41.96 -16.76
N MET A 160 22.55 41.26 -17.71
CA MET A 160 21.78 40.70 -18.83
C MET A 160 21.17 39.35 -18.44
N TYR A 161 19.85 39.24 -18.50
CA TYR A 161 19.17 37.94 -18.37
C TYR A 161 19.31 37.15 -19.67
N ILE A 162 19.88 35.94 -19.60
CA ILE A 162 20.04 35.07 -20.78
C ILE A 162 18.98 33.97 -20.76
N ASN A 163 17.95 34.15 -21.60
CA ASN A 163 16.94 33.13 -21.84
C ASN A 163 17.54 31.95 -22.62
N GLY A 164 17.70 30.80 -21.94
CA GLY A 164 18.36 29.62 -22.49
C GLY A 164 17.59 28.87 -23.57
N SER A 165 16.34 29.23 -23.83
CA SER A 165 15.49 28.55 -24.82
C SER A 165 15.05 29.42 -25.98
N ASP A 166 15.03 30.75 -25.83
CA ASP A 166 14.35 31.60 -26.83
C ASP A 166 15.14 32.83 -27.26
N HIS A 167 16.28 33.14 -26.63
CA HIS A 167 17.12 34.26 -27.06
C HIS A 167 17.66 34.01 -28.49
N PRO A 168 17.62 34.97 -29.43
CA PRO A 168 18.04 34.78 -30.83
C PRO A 168 19.49 34.29 -30.95
N ASN A 169 20.44 34.91 -30.25
CA ASN A 169 21.85 34.46 -30.20
C ASN A 169 22.00 33.02 -29.67
N VAL A 170 21.12 32.57 -28.77
CA VAL A 170 21.12 31.19 -28.30
C VAL A 170 20.67 30.27 -29.43
N ILE A 171 19.57 30.59 -30.12
CA ILE A 171 19.04 29.82 -31.26
C ILE A 171 20.10 29.70 -32.37
N GLU A 172 20.76 30.80 -32.73
CA GLU A 172 21.86 30.82 -33.71
C GLU A 172 23.01 29.88 -33.32
N GLY A 173 23.43 29.96 -32.05
CA GLY A 173 24.50 29.10 -31.53
C GLY A 173 24.12 27.62 -31.58
N GLN A 174 22.88 27.26 -31.24
CA GLN A 174 22.43 25.87 -31.38
C GLN A 174 22.37 25.42 -32.85
N GLY A 175 22.05 26.34 -33.77
CA GLY A 175 21.99 26.03 -35.20
C GLY A 175 23.30 25.59 -35.83
N THR A 176 24.44 25.88 -35.19
CA THR A 176 25.74 25.39 -35.63
C THR A 176 25.81 23.86 -35.68
N ILE A 177 24.97 23.16 -34.91
CA ILE A 177 24.82 21.71 -34.98
C ILE A 177 24.36 21.26 -36.37
N GLY A 178 23.45 22.00 -37.01
CA GLY A 178 22.94 21.66 -38.34
C GLY A 178 24.03 21.73 -39.42
N ILE A 179 24.90 22.75 -39.35
CA ILE A 179 26.08 22.85 -40.23
C ILE A 179 26.97 21.62 -40.04
N GLU A 180 27.31 21.29 -38.80
CA GLU A 180 28.17 20.15 -38.50
C GLU A 180 27.56 18.81 -38.93
N VAL A 181 26.23 18.66 -38.87
CA VAL A 181 25.54 17.43 -39.32
C VAL A 181 25.67 17.26 -40.83
N ILE A 182 25.42 18.30 -41.63
CA ILE A 182 25.54 18.23 -43.09
C ILE A 182 27.00 17.96 -43.51
N GLU A 183 27.97 18.57 -42.83
CA GLU A 183 29.39 18.33 -43.10
C GLU A 183 29.82 16.88 -42.80
N GLN A 184 29.33 16.30 -41.70
CA GLN A 184 29.75 14.98 -41.24
C GLN A 184 28.95 13.82 -41.85
N VAL A 185 27.69 14.06 -42.21
CA VAL A 185 26.80 13.08 -42.85
C VAL A 185 26.18 13.72 -44.10
N PRO A 186 26.94 13.84 -45.21
CA PRO A 186 26.46 14.53 -46.40
C PRO A 186 25.19 13.91 -46.99
N ASN A 187 25.00 12.59 -46.88
CA ASN A 187 23.85 11.89 -47.47
C ASN A 187 22.69 11.70 -46.48
N VAL A 188 22.53 12.60 -45.50
CA VAL A 188 21.40 12.54 -44.56
C VAL A 188 20.07 12.74 -45.29
N ASP A 189 19.11 11.86 -45.02
CA ASP A 189 17.74 11.95 -45.56
C ASP A 189 16.78 12.57 -44.55
N ALA A 190 16.98 12.31 -43.26
CA ALA A 190 16.14 12.83 -42.19
C ALA A 190 16.93 13.13 -40.91
N ILE A 191 16.47 14.12 -40.14
CA ILE A 191 17.03 14.48 -38.84
C ILE A 191 15.93 14.55 -37.77
N LEU A 192 16.19 13.94 -36.62
CA LEU A 192 15.30 13.87 -35.46
C LEU A 192 15.87 14.72 -34.33
N ILE A 193 15.17 15.79 -33.98
CA ILE A 193 15.67 16.81 -33.05
C ILE A 193 14.72 16.94 -31.85
N PRO A 194 15.22 16.76 -30.61
CA PRO A 194 14.40 16.95 -29.42
C PRO A 194 13.87 18.38 -29.29
N CYS A 195 12.60 18.54 -28.88
CA CYS A 195 11.97 19.85 -28.74
C CYS A 195 11.41 20.08 -27.33
N GLY A 196 12.09 20.92 -26.55
CA GLY A 196 11.49 21.56 -25.36
C GLY A 196 10.92 22.92 -25.74
N GLY A 197 11.63 23.98 -25.36
CA GLY A 197 11.30 25.36 -25.74
C GLY A 197 11.59 25.71 -27.22
N GLY A 198 12.25 24.84 -27.98
CA GLY A 198 12.37 24.96 -29.44
C GLY A 198 13.73 25.43 -30.00
N SER A 199 14.63 26.01 -29.22
CA SER A 199 15.88 26.58 -29.77
C SER A 199 16.77 25.59 -30.51
N LEU A 200 16.92 24.38 -29.97
CA LEU A 200 17.71 23.32 -30.61
C LEU A 200 17.07 22.90 -31.95
N LEU A 201 15.77 22.64 -31.95
CA LEU A 201 14.99 22.25 -33.12
C LEU A 201 15.11 23.33 -34.21
N VAL A 202 14.70 24.55 -33.89
CA VAL A 202 14.58 25.64 -34.86
C VAL A 202 15.94 26.06 -35.41
N GLY A 203 16.93 26.27 -34.53
CA GLY A 203 18.26 26.67 -34.97
C GLY A 203 18.88 25.62 -35.89
N THR A 204 18.80 24.35 -35.53
CA THR A 204 19.32 23.25 -36.35
C THR A 204 18.54 23.13 -37.66
N ALA A 205 17.21 23.21 -37.60
CA ALA A 205 16.33 23.13 -38.77
C ALA A 205 16.62 24.20 -39.81
N ILE A 206 16.81 25.47 -39.39
CA ILE A 206 17.16 26.57 -40.30
C ILE A 206 18.46 26.25 -41.05
N ALA A 207 19.49 25.77 -40.34
CA ALA A 207 20.77 25.42 -40.96
C ALA A 207 20.64 24.24 -41.94
N ILE A 208 19.90 23.20 -41.55
CA ILE A 208 19.64 22.03 -42.40
C ILE A 208 18.88 22.45 -43.65
N LYS A 209 17.75 23.14 -43.52
CA LYS A 209 16.90 23.52 -44.66
C LYS A 209 17.56 24.51 -45.60
N HIS A 210 18.46 25.37 -45.10
CA HIS A 210 19.25 26.24 -45.96
C HIS A 210 20.30 25.48 -46.78
N LEU A 211 21.03 24.55 -46.14
CA LEU A 211 22.11 23.80 -46.79
C LEU A 211 21.62 22.65 -47.66
N LYS A 212 20.56 21.95 -47.22
CA LYS A 212 19.93 20.82 -47.89
C LYS A 212 18.40 20.84 -47.64
N PRO A 213 17.63 21.54 -48.48
CA PRO A 213 16.19 21.73 -48.27
C PRO A 213 15.38 20.43 -48.29
N ASP A 214 15.86 19.41 -49.01
CA ASP A 214 15.18 18.12 -49.17
C ASP A 214 15.25 17.22 -47.93
N VAL A 215 16.11 17.53 -46.95
CA VAL A 215 16.22 16.74 -45.71
C VAL A 215 14.96 16.89 -44.88
N GLU A 216 14.35 15.78 -44.48
CA GLU A 216 13.17 15.76 -43.61
C GLU A 216 13.57 16.10 -42.16
N VAL A 217 13.04 17.18 -41.59
CA VAL A 217 13.32 17.68 -40.24
C VAL A 217 12.15 17.38 -39.32
N TYR A 218 12.41 16.55 -38.31
CA TYR A 218 11.43 16.11 -37.34
C TYR A 218 11.72 16.67 -35.95
N GLY A 219 10.76 17.39 -35.38
CA GLY A 219 10.77 17.75 -33.96
C GLY A 219 10.16 16.65 -33.11
N VAL A 220 10.88 16.16 -32.11
CA VAL A 220 10.43 15.02 -31.29
C VAL A 220 10.20 15.47 -29.85
N VAL A 221 9.02 15.14 -29.33
CA VAL A 221 8.59 15.42 -27.94
C VAL A 221 8.04 14.16 -27.29
N THR A 222 7.86 14.17 -25.97
CA THR A 222 7.15 13.09 -25.29
C THR A 222 5.64 13.35 -25.24
N ASP A 223 4.87 12.30 -24.93
CA ASP A 223 3.44 12.39 -24.59
C ASP A 223 3.14 13.27 -23.36
N LYS A 224 4.17 13.77 -22.68
CA LYS A 224 4.10 14.68 -21.54
C LYS A 224 4.69 16.07 -21.78
N THR A 225 5.32 16.31 -22.94
CA THR A 225 6.10 17.53 -23.23
C THR A 225 5.74 18.16 -24.58
N PHE A 226 4.44 18.21 -24.90
CA PHE A 226 3.94 18.59 -26.23
C PHE A 226 3.53 20.07 -26.38
N SER A 227 4.12 20.98 -25.60
CA SER A 227 3.78 22.42 -25.63
C SER A 227 3.95 23.09 -26.98
N MET A 228 5.03 22.78 -27.70
CA MET A 228 5.24 23.28 -29.07
C MET A 228 4.18 22.76 -30.05
N ILE A 229 3.74 21.51 -29.91
CA ILE A 229 2.69 20.94 -30.79
C ILE A 229 1.38 21.67 -30.61
N GLU A 230 0.98 21.91 -29.37
CA GLU A 230 -0.27 22.60 -29.09
C GLU A 230 -0.20 24.08 -29.49
N ALA A 231 0.95 24.72 -29.31
CA ALA A 231 1.18 26.07 -29.80
C ALA A 231 1.01 26.16 -31.33
N LEU A 232 1.57 25.19 -32.07
CA LEU A 232 1.39 25.07 -33.52
C LEU A 232 -0.07 24.85 -33.92
N LYS A 233 -0.80 23.99 -33.18
CA LYS A 233 -2.23 23.73 -33.45
C LYS A 233 -3.10 24.96 -33.21
N ARG A 234 -2.83 25.73 -32.16
CA ARG A 234 -3.61 26.93 -31.78
C ARG A 234 -3.12 28.22 -32.44
N ASN A 235 -2.01 28.15 -33.17
CA ASN A 235 -1.36 29.29 -33.81
C ASN A 235 -0.86 30.36 -32.82
N GLU A 236 -0.63 30.01 -31.55
CA GLU A 236 -0.14 30.93 -30.51
C GLU A 236 0.62 30.16 -29.40
N PRO A 237 1.65 30.74 -28.77
CA PRO A 237 2.30 30.13 -27.61
C PRO A 237 1.38 30.07 -26.39
N ILE A 238 0.85 28.88 -26.09
CA ILE A 238 0.00 28.67 -24.91
C ILE A 238 0.74 28.05 -23.74
N PHE A 239 0.22 28.28 -22.53
CA PHE A 239 0.68 27.60 -21.32
C PHE A 239 0.03 26.21 -21.20
N ILE A 240 0.84 25.20 -20.95
CA ILE A 240 0.43 23.82 -20.67
C ILE A 240 1.02 23.39 -19.32
N PRO A 241 0.20 22.89 -18.39
CA PRO A 241 0.70 22.28 -17.16
C PRO A 241 1.69 21.15 -17.46
N LEU A 242 2.81 21.13 -16.76
CA LEU A 242 3.84 20.09 -16.93
C LEU A 242 3.51 18.85 -16.11
N GLU A 243 3.67 17.70 -16.73
CA GLU A 243 3.68 16.42 -16.05
C GLU A 243 5.12 15.94 -15.78
N PRO A 244 5.36 15.17 -14.70
CA PRO A 244 6.66 14.57 -14.45
C PRO A 244 7.08 13.63 -15.59
N THR A 245 8.28 13.84 -16.13
CA THR A 245 8.84 13.08 -17.26
C THR A 245 10.30 12.70 -17.04
N ILE A 246 10.74 11.58 -17.62
CA ILE A 246 12.15 11.16 -17.72
C ILE A 246 12.93 12.10 -18.65
N ALA A 247 12.25 12.74 -19.61
CA ALA A 247 12.82 13.75 -20.50
C ALA A 247 12.71 15.16 -19.89
N ASP A 248 13.30 15.38 -18.71
CA ASP A 248 13.19 16.65 -17.96
C ASP A 248 13.70 17.86 -18.75
N GLY A 249 14.70 17.67 -19.63
CA GLY A 249 15.17 18.70 -20.56
C GLY A 249 14.15 19.20 -21.59
N LEU A 250 13.03 18.47 -21.78
CA LEU A 250 11.92 18.86 -22.66
C LEU A 250 10.74 19.47 -21.90
N ALA A 251 10.75 19.46 -20.57
CA ALA A 251 9.65 19.90 -19.72
C ALA A 251 9.52 21.44 -19.71
N VAL A 252 9.04 22.00 -20.82
CA VAL A 252 8.78 23.43 -21.00
C VAL A 252 7.27 23.65 -21.19
N ASN A 253 6.67 24.43 -20.30
CA ASN A 253 5.22 24.67 -20.24
C ASN A 253 4.69 25.60 -21.34
N LYS A 254 5.53 26.41 -21.98
CA LYS A 254 5.13 27.35 -23.02
C LYS A 254 6.20 27.40 -24.10
N ALA A 255 5.80 27.31 -25.38
CA ALA A 255 6.72 27.50 -26.49
C ALA A 255 7.39 28.88 -26.42
N GLY A 256 8.65 28.99 -26.83
CA GLY A 256 9.30 30.29 -26.94
C GLY A 256 8.68 31.14 -28.04
N VAL A 257 8.74 32.46 -27.89
CA VAL A 257 8.21 33.44 -28.85
C VAL A 257 8.98 33.38 -30.15
N ASN A 258 10.31 33.53 -30.09
CA ASN A 258 11.15 33.55 -31.28
C ASN A 258 11.18 32.17 -31.94
N THR A 259 11.29 31.12 -31.14
CA THR A 259 11.26 29.74 -31.64
C THR A 259 9.93 29.41 -32.33
N PHE A 260 8.79 29.78 -31.76
CA PHE A 260 7.48 29.61 -32.41
C PHE A 260 7.34 30.42 -33.71
N HIS A 261 7.88 31.64 -33.76
CA HIS A 261 7.89 32.46 -34.97
C HIS A 261 8.70 31.80 -36.09
N ASN A 262 9.90 31.29 -35.77
CA ASN A 262 10.84 30.76 -36.75
C ASN A 262 10.66 29.27 -37.09
N ILE A 263 9.80 28.52 -36.38
CA ILE A 263 9.61 27.07 -36.65
C ILE A 263 8.86 26.81 -37.97
N ARG A 264 8.06 27.77 -38.44
CA ARG A 264 7.24 27.61 -39.64
C ARG A 264 8.12 27.53 -40.88
N GLY A 265 7.88 26.53 -41.71
CA GLY A 265 8.61 26.33 -42.96
C GLY A 265 10.00 25.68 -42.82
N VAL A 266 10.50 25.46 -41.60
CA VAL A 266 11.78 24.77 -41.38
C VAL A 266 11.66 23.39 -40.74
N VAL A 267 10.54 23.10 -40.07
CA VAL A 267 10.24 21.79 -39.50
C VAL A 267 9.10 21.14 -40.28
N ASP A 268 9.33 19.93 -40.81
CA ASP A 268 8.34 19.21 -41.61
C ASP A 268 7.24 18.60 -40.75
N LYS A 269 7.62 18.03 -39.59
CA LYS A 269 6.63 17.40 -38.68
C LYS A 269 7.10 17.33 -37.23
N MET A 270 6.14 17.51 -36.32
CA MET A 270 6.31 17.21 -34.90
C MET A 270 5.80 15.80 -34.58
N VAL A 271 6.55 15.04 -33.77
CA VAL A 271 6.27 13.65 -33.42
C VAL A 271 6.25 13.48 -31.91
N VAL A 272 5.25 12.74 -31.42
CA VAL A 272 5.08 12.41 -30.01
C VAL A 272 5.53 10.97 -29.79
N VAL A 273 6.43 10.75 -28.84
CA VAL A 273 6.84 9.41 -28.39
C VAL A 273 6.43 9.18 -26.94
N ARG A 274 5.97 7.97 -26.62
CA ARG A 274 5.60 7.63 -25.24
C ARG A 274 6.83 7.46 -24.36
N GLU A 275 6.69 7.80 -23.07
CA GLU A 275 7.79 7.69 -22.09
C GLU A 275 8.44 6.30 -21.99
N ASP A 276 7.67 5.22 -22.19
CA ASP A 276 8.20 3.85 -22.11
C ASP A 276 9.22 3.59 -23.22
N TRP A 277 8.98 4.11 -24.43
CA TRP A 277 9.95 4.06 -25.52
C TRP A 277 11.20 4.89 -25.24
N VAL A 278 11.08 6.01 -24.53
CA VAL A 278 12.23 6.81 -24.08
C VAL A 278 13.10 5.99 -23.12
N ALA A 279 12.49 5.31 -22.15
CA ALA A 279 13.20 4.44 -21.22
C ALA A 279 13.91 3.25 -21.94
N ARG A 280 13.23 2.62 -22.90
CA ARG A 280 13.82 1.58 -23.75
C ARG A 280 15.01 2.11 -24.56
N ALA A 281 14.90 3.31 -25.11
CA ALA A 281 15.98 3.92 -25.89
C ALA A 281 17.21 4.23 -25.04
N ILE A 282 17.04 4.79 -23.82
CA ILE A 282 18.16 5.00 -22.88
C ILE A 282 18.89 3.68 -22.61
N MET A 283 18.13 2.63 -22.25
CA MET A 283 18.70 1.31 -21.98
C MET A 283 19.43 0.75 -23.20
N ARG A 284 18.81 0.83 -24.38
CA ARG A 284 19.35 0.31 -25.64
C ARG A 284 20.64 1.01 -26.04
N VAL A 285 20.71 2.33 -25.88
CA VAL A 285 21.91 3.13 -26.16
C VAL A 285 23.06 2.73 -25.22
N ILE A 286 22.77 2.49 -23.93
CA ILE A 286 23.77 2.00 -22.99
C ILE A 286 24.24 0.58 -23.36
N GLU A 287 23.33 -0.29 -23.77
CA GLU A 287 23.63 -1.69 -24.09
C GLU A 287 24.41 -1.85 -25.40
N GLU A 288 24.03 -1.15 -26.47
CA GLU A 288 24.62 -1.32 -27.80
C GLU A 288 25.71 -0.29 -28.11
N GLU A 289 25.57 0.95 -27.62
CA GLU A 289 26.48 2.06 -27.98
C GLU A 289 27.45 2.45 -26.85
N LYS A 290 27.23 1.94 -25.62
CA LYS A 290 28.07 2.19 -24.43
C LYS A 290 28.18 3.67 -24.05
N VAL A 291 27.15 4.46 -24.35
CA VAL A 291 27.07 5.88 -23.97
C VAL A 291 25.88 6.14 -23.06
N VAL A 292 26.02 7.10 -22.15
CA VAL A 292 24.95 7.53 -21.25
C VAL A 292 24.34 8.82 -21.82
N ILE A 293 23.03 8.77 -22.06
CA ILE A 293 22.26 9.92 -22.55
C ILE A 293 21.09 10.21 -21.62
N GLU A 294 20.68 11.48 -21.55
CA GLU A 294 19.49 11.89 -20.80
C GLU A 294 18.19 11.61 -21.57
N GLY A 295 17.04 11.66 -20.90
CA GLY A 295 15.75 11.34 -21.53
C GLY A 295 15.42 12.23 -22.73
N ALA A 296 15.77 13.53 -22.67
CA ALA A 296 15.60 14.45 -23.80
C ALA A 296 16.43 14.05 -25.02
N ALA A 297 17.64 13.55 -24.82
CA ALA A 297 18.52 13.09 -25.90
C ALA A 297 18.06 11.76 -26.52
N ALA A 298 17.33 10.94 -25.76
CA ALA A 298 16.88 9.63 -26.19
C ALA A 298 15.62 9.65 -27.07
N VAL A 299 14.84 10.75 -27.10
CA VAL A 299 13.54 10.78 -27.78
C VAL A 299 13.61 10.51 -29.28
N GLY A 300 14.67 10.98 -29.97
CA GLY A 300 14.87 10.72 -31.39
C GLY A 300 15.02 9.22 -31.66
N ILE A 301 15.90 8.56 -30.92
CA ILE A 301 16.12 7.10 -31.02
C ILE A 301 14.86 6.33 -30.60
N ALA A 302 14.19 6.78 -29.53
CA ALA A 302 12.94 6.20 -29.05
C ALA A 302 11.84 6.20 -30.11
N SER A 303 11.70 7.31 -30.84
CA SER A 303 10.68 7.45 -31.89
C SER A 303 10.94 6.53 -33.09
N ILE A 304 12.20 6.26 -33.44
CA ILE A 304 12.57 5.22 -34.41
C ILE A 304 12.21 3.83 -33.87
N MET A 305 12.63 3.51 -32.65
CA MET A 305 12.37 2.21 -32.02
C MET A 305 10.87 1.91 -31.88
N ALA A 306 10.07 2.95 -31.66
CA ALA A 306 8.61 2.87 -31.59
C ALA A 306 7.93 2.64 -32.96
N GLY A 307 8.70 2.60 -34.06
CA GLY A 307 8.18 2.37 -35.40
C GLY A 307 7.40 3.56 -35.99
N LEU A 308 7.66 4.78 -35.51
CA LEU A 308 6.92 5.98 -35.95
C LEU A 308 7.35 6.47 -37.35
N PHE A 309 8.40 5.89 -37.93
CA PHE A 309 8.97 6.27 -39.23
C PHE A 309 9.17 5.07 -40.16
N PRO A 310 8.11 4.34 -40.55
CA PRO A 310 8.24 3.18 -41.42
C PRO A 310 8.81 3.53 -42.80
N HIS A 311 8.59 4.76 -43.29
CA HIS A 311 9.08 5.25 -44.58
C HIS A 311 10.57 5.63 -44.60
N LEU A 312 11.22 5.72 -43.43
CA LEU A 312 12.66 5.98 -43.32
C LEU A 312 13.50 4.69 -43.34
N LYS A 313 12.88 3.52 -43.58
CA LYS A 313 13.61 2.25 -43.70
C LYS A 313 14.59 2.31 -44.88
N GLY A 314 15.84 1.93 -44.64
CA GLY A 314 16.94 1.99 -45.61
C GLY A 314 17.53 3.39 -45.85
N LYS A 315 16.97 4.44 -45.24
CA LYS A 315 17.47 5.82 -45.34
C LYS A 315 18.56 6.11 -44.30
N THR A 316 19.29 7.20 -44.50
CA THR A 316 20.27 7.75 -43.56
C THR A 316 19.60 8.75 -42.63
N VAL A 317 19.58 8.46 -41.33
CA VAL A 317 18.87 9.25 -40.33
C VAL A 317 19.82 9.71 -39.25
N VAL A 318 19.76 10.99 -38.88
CA VAL A 318 20.53 11.56 -37.77
C VAL A 318 19.61 11.82 -36.57
N ALA A 319 19.92 11.25 -35.41
CA ALA A 319 19.29 11.58 -34.14
C ALA A 319 20.20 12.53 -33.34
N VAL A 320 19.66 13.67 -32.90
CA VAL A 320 20.41 14.62 -32.08
C VAL A 320 20.37 14.20 -30.61
N CYS A 321 21.48 13.64 -30.12
CA CYS A 321 21.65 13.24 -28.73
C CYS A 321 22.06 14.46 -27.89
N SER A 322 21.07 15.28 -27.51
CA SER A 322 21.24 16.63 -26.96
C SER A 322 22.11 16.73 -25.70
N GLY A 323 22.19 15.69 -24.87
CA GLY A 323 22.92 15.73 -23.60
C GLY A 323 22.97 14.40 -22.86
N GLY A 324 23.87 14.34 -21.87
CA GLY A 324 24.13 13.15 -21.04
C GLY A 324 23.98 13.39 -19.53
N ASN A 325 23.36 14.51 -19.14
CA ASN A 325 23.30 14.96 -17.75
C ASN A 325 22.14 14.32 -16.97
N ILE A 326 22.15 12.98 -16.88
CA ILE A 326 21.17 12.20 -16.13
C ILE A 326 21.70 11.84 -14.73
N ASP A 327 20.90 12.05 -13.69
CA ASP A 327 21.22 11.61 -12.33
C ASP A 327 21.19 10.08 -12.22
N ALA A 328 22.09 9.50 -11.42
CA ALA A 328 22.21 8.05 -11.26
C ALA A 328 20.89 7.37 -10.82
N THR A 329 20.10 8.03 -9.98
CA THR A 329 18.79 7.51 -9.53
C THR A 329 17.75 7.54 -10.65
N THR A 330 17.77 8.58 -11.49
CA THR A 330 16.87 8.68 -12.66
C THR A 330 17.27 7.67 -13.72
N LEU A 331 18.58 7.51 -13.95
CA LEU A 331 19.12 6.50 -14.85
C LEU A 331 18.73 5.09 -14.41
N SER A 332 18.93 4.75 -13.14
CA SER A 332 18.52 3.45 -12.58
C SER A 332 17.03 3.17 -12.81
N ARG A 333 16.17 4.14 -12.49
CA ARG A 333 14.71 4.04 -12.73
C ARG A 333 14.37 3.89 -14.21
N ALA A 334 15.07 4.59 -15.10
CA ALA A 334 14.87 4.47 -16.55
C ALA A 334 15.27 3.08 -17.06
N LEU A 335 16.39 2.53 -16.59
CA LEU A 335 16.84 1.17 -16.90
C LEU A 335 15.83 0.12 -16.40
N GLU A 336 15.34 0.24 -15.17
CA GLU A 336 14.31 -0.65 -14.62
C GLU A 336 13.01 -0.63 -15.42
N ARG A 337 12.53 0.57 -15.76
CA ARG A 337 11.35 0.73 -16.62
C ARG A 337 11.58 0.16 -18.02
N GLY A 338 12.75 0.38 -18.60
CA GLY A 338 13.13 -0.18 -19.91
C GLY A 338 13.12 -1.72 -19.89
N MET A 339 13.74 -2.34 -18.88
CA MET A 339 13.75 -3.80 -18.71
C MET A 339 12.34 -4.36 -18.49
N ALA A 340 11.51 -3.71 -17.66
CA ALA A 340 10.12 -4.12 -17.45
C ALA A 340 9.29 -4.04 -18.74
N ALA A 341 9.45 -2.96 -19.50
CA ALA A 341 8.74 -2.76 -20.75
C ALA A 341 9.14 -3.79 -21.83
N GLU A 342 10.41 -4.21 -21.88
CA GLU A 342 10.89 -5.30 -22.75
C GLU A 342 10.54 -6.71 -22.24
N GLY A 343 9.82 -6.84 -21.12
CA GLY A 343 9.49 -8.15 -20.53
C GLY A 343 10.68 -8.87 -19.89
N ARG A 344 11.81 -8.18 -19.70
CA ARG A 344 13.01 -8.69 -19.01
C ARG A 344 12.86 -8.65 -17.48
N LEU A 345 11.93 -7.85 -16.99
CA LEU A 345 11.46 -7.90 -15.60
C LEU A 345 9.97 -8.24 -15.59
N MET A 346 9.61 -9.28 -14.84
CA MET A 346 8.23 -9.70 -14.65
C MET A 346 7.87 -9.61 -13.17
N LYS A 347 6.72 -8.98 -12.88
CA LYS A 347 6.12 -8.97 -11.55
C LYS A 347 4.88 -9.85 -11.58
N PHE A 348 4.85 -10.87 -10.73
CA PHE A 348 3.70 -11.75 -10.57
C PHE A 348 3.42 -11.99 -9.09
N LYS A 349 2.21 -12.45 -8.80
CA LYS A 349 1.82 -12.92 -7.47
C LYS A 349 1.51 -14.41 -7.59
N VAL A 350 2.09 -15.20 -6.70
CA VAL A 350 1.85 -16.64 -6.62
C VAL A 350 1.61 -17.00 -5.17
N THR A 351 0.62 -17.85 -4.92
CA THR A 351 0.39 -18.42 -3.59
C THR A 351 1.29 -19.63 -3.45
N VAL A 352 2.17 -19.62 -2.46
CA VAL A 352 3.11 -20.70 -2.17
C VAL A 352 2.73 -21.32 -0.83
N SER A 353 2.94 -22.63 -0.68
CA SER A 353 2.73 -23.29 0.61
C SER A 353 3.66 -22.67 1.67
N ASP A 354 3.11 -22.21 2.81
CA ASP A 354 3.92 -21.65 3.92
C ASP A 354 4.54 -22.76 4.81
N ARG A 355 4.56 -24.01 4.32
CA ARG A 355 5.32 -25.10 4.96
C ARG A 355 6.82 -24.90 4.76
N PRO A 356 7.68 -25.42 5.65
CA PRO A 356 9.11 -25.53 5.38
C PRO A 356 9.37 -26.17 4.01
N GLY A 357 10.06 -25.43 3.12
CA GLY A 357 10.39 -25.87 1.76
C GLY A 357 9.49 -25.33 0.63
N GLY A 358 8.31 -24.75 0.90
CA GLY A 358 7.42 -24.27 -0.18
C GLY A 358 8.03 -23.15 -1.03
N LEU A 359 8.69 -22.18 -0.40
CA LEU A 359 9.50 -21.17 -1.09
C LEU A 359 10.68 -21.78 -1.86
N ALA A 360 11.25 -22.88 -1.36
CA ALA A 360 12.36 -23.57 -2.03
C ALA A 360 11.89 -24.31 -3.30
N GLU A 361 10.67 -24.84 -3.32
CA GLU A 361 10.05 -25.43 -4.51
C GLU A 361 9.80 -24.37 -5.59
N LEU A 362 9.23 -23.23 -5.22
CA LEU A 362 9.06 -22.09 -6.14
C LEU A 362 10.42 -21.61 -6.68
N ALA A 363 11.42 -21.45 -5.80
CA ALA A 363 12.76 -21.05 -6.20
C ALA A 363 13.39 -22.06 -7.16
N SER A 364 13.21 -23.37 -6.93
CA SER A 364 13.73 -24.43 -7.79
C SER A 364 13.05 -24.45 -9.16
N MET A 365 11.74 -24.21 -9.22
CA MET A 365 11.00 -24.08 -10.47
C MET A 365 11.44 -22.86 -11.28
N LEU A 366 11.62 -21.71 -10.63
CA LEU A 366 12.13 -20.51 -11.30
C LEU A 366 13.56 -20.72 -11.80
N ALA A 367 14.40 -21.38 -10.99
CA ALA A 367 15.76 -21.73 -11.36
C ALA A 367 15.81 -22.69 -12.56
N SER A 368 14.90 -23.67 -12.68
CA SER A 368 14.88 -24.61 -13.82
C SER A 368 14.49 -23.93 -15.15
N MET A 369 13.80 -22.79 -15.08
CA MET A 369 13.51 -21.95 -16.24
C MET A 369 14.62 -20.92 -16.55
N GLY A 370 15.70 -20.89 -15.75
CA GLY A 370 16.76 -19.89 -15.86
C GLY A 370 16.33 -18.49 -15.41
N VAL A 371 15.28 -18.38 -14.58
CA VAL A 371 14.77 -17.11 -14.07
C VAL A 371 15.48 -16.73 -12.78
N THR A 372 16.05 -15.53 -12.72
CA THR A 372 16.63 -14.98 -11.50
C THR A 372 15.59 -14.16 -10.73
N MET A 373 15.34 -14.52 -9.47
CA MET A 373 14.52 -13.70 -8.57
C MET A 373 15.28 -12.45 -8.15
N ARG A 374 14.74 -11.27 -8.48
CA ARG A 374 15.33 -9.99 -8.09
C ARG A 374 14.82 -9.48 -6.74
N ASP A 375 13.52 -9.63 -6.49
CA ASP A 375 12.86 -9.18 -5.26
C ASP A 375 11.71 -10.16 -4.92
N CYS A 376 11.47 -10.38 -3.63
CA CYS A 376 10.43 -11.27 -3.13
C CYS A 376 9.86 -10.68 -1.84
N VAL A 377 8.58 -10.33 -1.86
CA VAL A 377 7.85 -9.84 -0.67
C VAL A 377 6.81 -10.88 -0.28
N PRO A 378 7.01 -11.62 0.82
CA PRO A 378 6.00 -12.53 1.32
C PRO A 378 4.84 -11.74 1.92
N GLU A 379 3.65 -11.86 1.33
CA GLU A 379 2.41 -11.32 1.88
C GLU A 379 1.63 -12.46 2.54
N ARG A 380 1.51 -12.41 3.87
CA ARG A 380 0.85 -13.46 4.68
C ARG A 380 -0.51 -13.04 5.21
N ALA A 381 -0.77 -11.73 5.33
CA ALA A 381 -1.97 -11.21 5.99
C ALA A 381 -3.19 -11.16 5.07
N TRP A 382 -2.99 -11.12 3.75
CA TRP A 382 -4.05 -10.86 2.77
C TRP A 382 -4.13 -11.90 1.65
N VAL A 383 -3.78 -13.16 1.94
CA VAL A 383 -3.95 -14.27 0.99
C VAL A 383 -5.42 -14.69 0.96
N LYS A 384 -6.11 -14.41 -0.16
CA LYS A 384 -7.42 -15.02 -0.45
C LYS A 384 -7.18 -16.45 -0.92
N GLY A 385 -7.24 -17.41 -0.01
CA GLY A 385 -7.33 -18.85 -0.29
C GLY A 385 -8.77 -19.34 -0.15
N ASP A 386 -9.07 -20.54 -0.68
CA ASP A 386 -10.39 -21.17 -0.66
C ASP A 386 -11.10 -21.00 0.69
N VAL A 387 -12.18 -20.20 0.66
CA VAL A 387 -12.99 -19.76 1.81
C VAL A 387 -13.63 -20.95 2.55
N PHE A 388 -13.69 -22.11 1.90
CA PHE A 388 -14.37 -23.29 2.41
C PHE A 388 -13.44 -24.32 3.06
N SER A 389 -12.11 -24.13 3.07
CA SER A 389 -11.16 -25.17 3.49
C SER A 389 -11.10 -25.37 5.02
N VAL A 390 -11.24 -26.62 5.48
CA VAL A 390 -10.82 -27.08 6.81
C VAL A 390 -9.29 -27.15 6.83
N GLN A 391 -8.66 -26.32 7.66
CA GLN A 391 -7.20 -26.20 7.70
C GLN A 391 -6.61 -26.97 8.87
N ARG A 392 -5.52 -27.71 8.64
CA ARG A 392 -4.76 -28.35 9.72
C ARG A 392 -4.08 -27.26 10.55
N ALA A 393 -4.35 -27.21 11.85
CA ALA A 393 -3.78 -26.23 12.76
C ALA A 393 -2.30 -26.53 13.03
N HIS A 394 -1.45 -25.51 12.98
CA HIS A 394 -0.03 -25.61 13.35
C HIS A 394 0.16 -26.10 14.78
N MET A 395 -0.78 -25.81 15.68
CA MET A 395 -0.75 -26.24 17.08
C MET A 395 -1.00 -27.75 17.31
N SER A 396 -1.31 -28.52 16.28
CA SER A 396 -1.55 -29.98 16.35
C SER A 396 -0.44 -30.73 17.09
N LYS A 397 0.83 -30.46 16.74
CA LYS A 397 1.99 -31.14 17.34
C LYS A 397 2.09 -30.92 18.86
N ARG A 398 1.75 -29.72 19.33
CA ARG A 398 1.80 -29.36 20.76
C ARG A 398 0.67 -30.00 21.55
N LEU A 399 -0.51 -30.08 20.95
CA LEU A 399 -1.71 -30.68 21.58
C LEU A 399 -1.69 -32.21 21.53
N GLY A 400 -0.79 -32.82 20.74
CA GLY A 400 -0.66 -34.26 20.64
C GLY A 400 -1.85 -34.92 19.94
N LEU A 401 -2.53 -34.19 19.06
CA LEU A 401 -3.63 -34.66 18.23
C LEU A 401 -3.60 -33.94 16.87
N GLU A 402 -4.30 -34.48 15.88
CA GLU A 402 -4.42 -33.89 14.55
C GLU A 402 -5.58 -32.90 14.54
N LEU A 403 -5.31 -31.63 14.88
CA LEU A 403 -6.33 -30.60 14.99
C LEU A 403 -6.55 -29.93 13.65
N TYR A 404 -7.81 -29.83 13.25
CA TYR A 404 -8.26 -29.09 12.10
C TYR A 404 -9.23 -27.97 12.52
N MET A 405 -9.09 -26.79 11.93
CA MET A 405 -9.95 -25.63 12.15
C MET A 405 -10.91 -25.48 10.98
N LYS A 406 -12.22 -25.56 11.23
CA LYS A 406 -13.23 -25.16 10.24
C LYS A 406 -13.44 -23.65 10.33
N ALA A 407 -12.86 -22.93 9.36
CA ALA A 407 -12.70 -21.46 9.39
C ALA A 407 -13.93 -20.67 8.93
N GLU A 408 -15.04 -20.74 9.68
CA GLU A 408 -16.27 -19.98 9.36
C GLU A 408 -16.15 -18.46 9.57
N PHE A 409 -15.03 -17.99 10.12
CA PHE A 409 -14.71 -16.57 10.19
C PHE A 409 -14.30 -15.96 8.84
N LEU A 410 -14.04 -16.76 7.81
CA LEU A 410 -13.69 -16.30 6.46
C LEU A 410 -14.92 -15.96 5.58
N GLN A 411 -16.13 -16.23 6.06
CA GLN A 411 -17.37 -15.86 5.36
C GLN A 411 -17.48 -14.34 5.19
N ALA A 412 -18.29 -13.85 4.25
CA ALA A 412 -18.33 -12.43 3.84
C ALA A 412 -18.67 -11.45 4.97
N THR A 413 -19.49 -11.88 5.92
CA THR A 413 -19.89 -11.15 7.14
C THR A 413 -19.03 -11.49 8.36
N GLY A 414 -18.09 -12.43 8.21
CA GLY A 414 -17.11 -12.85 9.22
C GLY A 414 -17.60 -13.94 10.17
N CYS A 415 -18.65 -14.70 9.82
CA CYS A 415 -19.17 -15.79 10.66
C CYS A 415 -20.08 -16.79 9.92
N PHE A 416 -20.33 -17.93 10.57
CA PHE A 416 -21.17 -19.03 10.09
C PHE A 416 -22.64 -18.66 9.79
N LYS A 417 -23.18 -17.61 10.43
CA LYS A 417 -24.63 -17.33 10.43
C LYS A 417 -25.21 -17.09 9.04
N GLU A 418 -24.36 -16.71 8.08
CA GLU A 418 -24.70 -16.57 6.67
C GLU A 418 -25.36 -17.79 6.08
N ARG A 419 -24.85 -19.00 6.38
CA ARG A 419 -25.35 -20.24 5.76
C ARG A 419 -26.82 -20.49 6.04
N GLY A 420 -27.21 -20.38 7.30
CA GLY A 420 -28.60 -20.49 7.69
C GLY A 420 -29.48 -19.36 7.15
N VAL A 421 -28.96 -18.13 7.09
CA VAL A 421 -29.68 -16.99 6.53
C VAL A 421 -29.92 -17.17 5.04
N ILE A 422 -28.88 -17.39 4.23
CA ILE A 422 -29.00 -17.55 2.78
C ILE A 422 -29.92 -18.73 2.45
N ASN A 423 -29.79 -19.86 3.14
CA ASN A 423 -30.68 -21.00 2.94
C ASN A 423 -32.15 -20.62 3.21
N THR A 424 -32.41 -19.89 4.29
CA THR A 424 -33.78 -19.44 4.62
C THR A 424 -34.32 -18.46 3.56
N LEU A 425 -33.50 -17.51 3.11
CA LEU A 425 -33.91 -16.50 2.12
C LEU A 425 -34.21 -17.12 0.74
N LEU A 426 -33.43 -18.13 0.33
CA LEU A 426 -33.65 -18.85 -0.93
C LEU A 426 -34.92 -19.69 -0.92
N MET A 427 -35.36 -20.15 0.26
CA MET A 427 -36.58 -20.94 0.45
C MET A 427 -37.85 -20.09 0.58
N LEU A 428 -37.76 -18.76 0.54
CA LEU A 428 -38.93 -17.89 0.61
C LEU A 428 -39.75 -17.96 -0.68
N SER A 429 -41.08 -17.92 -0.56
CA SER A 429 -41.96 -17.73 -1.72
C SER A 429 -41.80 -16.34 -2.31
N GLU A 430 -42.20 -16.15 -3.57
CA GLU A 430 -42.14 -14.82 -4.23
C GLU A 430 -42.96 -13.75 -3.49
N GLU A 431 -44.09 -14.12 -2.88
CA GLU A 431 -44.86 -13.20 -2.02
C GLU A 431 -44.07 -12.81 -0.77
N GLN A 432 -43.41 -13.77 -0.12
CA GLN A 432 -42.59 -13.50 1.07
C GLN A 432 -41.36 -12.66 0.75
N LYS A 433 -40.70 -12.90 -0.39
CA LYS A 433 -39.59 -12.06 -0.87
C LYS A 433 -40.02 -10.63 -1.09
N LYS A 434 -41.22 -10.42 -1.67
CA LYS A 434 -41.79 -9.08 -1.89
C LYS A 434 -42.12 -8.36 -0.58
N ASN A 435 -42.71 -9.08 0.39
CA ASN A 435 -43.04 -8.49 1.69
C ASN A 435 -41.79 -8.23 2.55
N GLY A 436 -40.75 -9.03 2.37
CA GLY A 436 -39.46 -8.89 3.04
C GLY A 436 -39.36 -9.67 4.36
N VAL A 437 -38.21 -9.50 5.01
CA VAL A 437 -37.82 -10.27 6.20
C VAL A 437 -37.48 -9.36 7.39
N ALA A 438 -37.71 -9.86 8.59
CA ALA A 438 -37.37 -9.16 9.83
C ALA A 438 -36.59 -10.06 10.79
N ALA A 439 -35.69 -9.49 11.57
CA ALA A 439 -35.07 -10.18 12.69
C ALA A 439 -34.75 -9.22 13.84
N ALA A 440 -34.58 -9.76 15.04
CA ALA A 440 -34.02 -9.03 16.17
C ALA A 440 -32.66 -9.61 16.53
N SER A 441 -31.61 -8.80 16.42
CA SER A 441 -30.25 -9.22 16.76
C SER A 441 -29.35 -8.02 16.90
N THR A 442 -28.54 -7.99 17.95
CA THR A 442 -27.45 -7.01 18.13
C THR A 442 -26.12 -7.51 17.59
N GLY A 443 -26.07 -8.65 16.89
CA GLY A 443 -24.81 -9.35 16.60
C GLY A 443 -24.70 -9.96 15.21
N ASN A 444 -23.96 -11.07 15.12
CA ASN A 444 -23.58 -11.74 13.87
C ASN A 444 -24.77 -12.08 12.94
N HIS A 445 -25.96 -12.34 13.49
CA HIS A 445 -27.16 -12.65 12.69
C HIS A 445 -27.67 -11.43 11.91
N ALA A 446 -27.62 -10.25 12.52
CA ALA A 446 -28.02 -9.01 11.85
C ALA A 446 -27.18 -8.73 10.61
N GLY A 447 -25.86 -8.93 10.72
CA GLY A 447 -24.93 -8.75 9.59
C GLY A 447 -25.19 -9.74 8.46
N ALA A 448 -25.36 -11.03 8.80
CA ALA A 448 -25.71 -12.08 7.84
C ALA A 448 -27.02 -11.78 7.10
N LEU A 449 -28.08 -11.39 7.83
CA LEU A 449 -29.37 -11.04 7.26
C LEU A 449 -29.27 -9.83 6.35
N ALA A 450 -28.65 -8.74 6.80
CA ALA A 450 -28.46 -7.53 6.02
C ALA A 450 -27.72 -7.79 4.70
N TYR A 451 -26.57 -8.47 4.76
CA TYR A 451 -25.75 -8.74 3.59
C TYR A 451 -26.49 -9.58 2.54
N HIS A 452 -27.02 -10.75 2.92
CA HIS A 452 -27.62 -11.68 1.96
C HIS A 452 -28.99 -11.21 1.45
N SER A 453 -29.79 -10.56 2.29
CA SER A 453 -31.06 -9.96 1.83
C SER A 453 -30.82 -8.86 0.79
N THR A 454 -29.82 -8.01 1.00
CA THR A 454 -29.44 -6.96 0.03
C THR A 454 -28.97 -7.54 -1.29
N GLN A 455 -28.12 -8.58 -1.26
CA GLN A 455 -27.66 -9.28 -2.47
C GLN A 455 -28.82 -9.90 -3.27
N LEU A 456 -29.85 -10.41 -2.58
CA LEU A 456 -31.02 -11.01 -3.21
C LEU A 456 -32.13 -10.00 -3.55
N GLY A 457 -31.95 -8.71 -3.25
CA GLY A 457 -32.98 -7.69 -3.47
C GLY A 457 -34.22 -7.85 -2.56
N ILE A 458 -34.10 -8.53 -1.43
CA ILE A 458 -35.18 -8.77 -0.48
C ILE A 458 -35.16 -7.66 0.59
N PRO A 459 -36.25 -6.91 0.82
CA PRO A 459 -36.30 -5.91 1.88
C PRO A 459 -36.07 -6.56 3.25
N SER A 460 -35.13 -6.04 4.05
CA SER A 460 -34.86 -6.53 5.40
C SER A 460 -34.92 -5.44 6.47
N ILE A 461 -35.51 -5.79 7.61
CA ILE A 461 -35.54 -4.96 8.81
C ILE A 461 -34.84 -5.68 9.95
N VAL A 462 -33.87 -5.03 10.58
CA VAL A 462 -33.22 -5.51 11.79
C VAL A 462 -33.60 -4.61 12.96
N VAL A 463 -34.17 -5.20 14.01
CA VAL A 463 -34.51 -4.51 15.25
C VAL A 463 -33.42 -4.75 16.29
N MET A 464 -32.91 -3.68 16.89
CA MET A 464 -31.90 -3.73 17.95
C MET A 464 -32.38 -2.92 19.17
N PRO A 465 -31.93 -3.20 20.39
CA PRO A 465 -32.17 -2.33 21.55
C PRO A 465 -31.52 -0.96 21.37
N THR A 466 -32.03 0.06 22.06
CA THR A 466 -31.55 1.45 21.97
C THR A 466 -30.08 1.62 22.40
N HIS A 467 -29.57 0.74 23.26
CA HIS A 467 -28.19 0.76 23.75
C HIS A 467 -27.26 -0.20 22.98
N ALA A 468 -27.65 -0.66 21.79
CA ALA A 468 -26.80 -1.51 20.98
C ALA A 468 -25.48 -0.79 20.61
N PRO A 469 -24.33 -1.49 20.61
CA PRO A 469 -23.06 -0.87 20.23
C PRO A 469 -23.13 -0.24 18.84
N ILE A 470 -22.76 1.04 18.74
CA ILE A 470 -22.82 1.84 17.49
C ILE A 470 -22.09 1.14 16.34
N THR A 471 -20.99 0.45 16.63
CA THR A 471 -20.24 -0.31 15.62
C THR A 471 -21.07 -1.42 14.97
N LYS A 472 -21.91 -2.13 15.75
CA LYS A 472 -22.77 -3.20 15.26
C LYS A 472 -23.99 -2.64 14.51
N VAL A 473 -24.54 -1.51 14.97
CA VAL A 473 -25.59 -0.74 14.27
C VAL A 473 -25.08 -0.31 12.89
N ASN A 474 -23.96 0.42 12.85
CA ASN A 474 -23.36 0.92 11.60
C ASN A 474 -23.00 -0.22 10.64
N LYS A 475 -22.52 -1.37 11.14
CA LYS A 475 -22.22 -2.54 10.29
C LYS A 475 -23.47 -3.07 9.60
N ALA A 476 -24.57 -3.24 10.33
CA ALA A 476 -25.82 -3.74 9.74
C ALA A 476 -26.44 -2.74 8.74
N GLU A 477 -26.35 -1.44 9.02
CA GLU A 477 -26.84 -0.38 8.12
C GLU A 477 -26.04 -0.33 6.82
N ARG A 478 -24.70 -0.37 6.91
CA ARG A 478 -23.81 -0.41 5.74
C ARG A 478 -24.02 -1.63 4.86
N LEU A 479 -24.46 -2.74 5.45
CA LEU A 479 -24.78 -3.98 4.73
C LEU A 479 -26.19 -3.96 4.11
N GLY A 480 -26.95 -2.88 4.25
CA GLY A 480 -28.18 -2.61 3.50
C GLY A 480 -29.50 -2.90 4.22
N ALA A 481 -29.47 -3.37 5.47
CA ALA A 481 -30.70 -3.56 6.24
C ALA A 481 -31.25 -2.24 6.80
N LYS A 482 -32.58 -2.10 6.80
CA LYS A 482 -33.25 -1.03 7.54
C LYS A 482 -33.18 -1.32 9.04
N LEU A 483 -32.67 -0.37 9.82
CA LEU A 483 -32.55 -0.53 11.27
C LEU A 483 -33.67 0.16 12.04
N ILE A 484 -34.13 -0.50 13.10
CA ILE A 484 -35.04 0.06 14.09
C ILE A 484 -34.45 -0.16 15.48
N LEU A 485 -34.17 0.93 16.20
CA LEU A 485 -33.74 0.89 17.59
C LEU A 485 -34.97 0.93 18.50
N HIS A 486 -35.29 -0.18 19.17
CA HIS A 486 -36.47 -0.30 20.02
C HIS A 486 -36.25 -1.22 21.22
N GLY A 487 -36.65 -0.77 22.40
CA GLY A 487 -36.59 -1.52 23.67
C GLY A 487 -35.26 -1.36 24.40
N ALA A 488 -35.31 -1.60 25.72
CA ALA A 488 -34.14 -1.58 26.59
C ALA A 488 -33.34 -2.90 26.53
N SER A 489 -33.99 -3.99 26.12
CA SER A 489 -33.41 -5.34 26.07
C SER A 489 -33.59 -6.02 24.71
N LEU A 490 -32.76 -7.02 24.41
CA LEU A 490 -32.90 -7.84 23.19
C LEU A 490 -34.24 -8.58 23.15
N SER A 491 -34.80 -8.93 24.31
CA SER A 491 -36.12 -9.56 24.43
C SER A 491 -37.24 -8.62 23.99
N GLU A 492 -37.21 -7.35 24.41
CA GLU A 492 -38.17 -6.33 23.95
C GLU A 492 -38.01 -6.04 22.45
N ALA A 493 -36.78 -5.91 21.97
CA ALA A 493 -36.51 -5.75 20.54
C ALA A 493 -37.06 -6.94 19.72
N LYS A 494 -36.93 -8.17 20.24
CA LYS A 494 -37.50 -9.37 19.64
C LYS A 494 -39.03 -9.35 19.62
N HIS A 495 -39.66 -8.99 20.73
CA HIS A 495 -41.11 -8.90 20.80
C HIS A 495 -41.64 -7.87 19.79
N TYR A 496 -41.04 -6.68 19.74
CA TYR A 496 -41.38 -5.66 18.76
C TYR A 496 -41.17 -6.12 17.31
N ALA A 497 -40.04 -6.77 17.01
CA ALA A 497 -39.76 -7.30 15.68
C ALA A 497 -40.80 -8.32 15.22
N MET A 498 -41.27 -9.20 16.12
CA MET A 498 -42.29 -10.20 15.81
C MET A 498 -43.66 -9.55 15.57
N THR A 499 -44.06 -8.58 16.40
CA THR A 499 -45.32 -7.83 16.24
C THR A 499 -45.32 -7.05 14.92
N MET A 500 -44.26 -6.30 14.65
CA MET A 500 -44.09 -5.55 13.40
C MET A 500 -44.06 -6.47 12.18
N ALA A 501 -43.37 -7.61 12.26
CA ALA A 501 -43.33 -8.58 11.17
C ALA A 501 -44.73 -9.09 10.82
N LYS A 502 -45.57 -9.36 11.83
CA LYS A 502 -46.96 -9.77 11.65
C LYS A 502 -47.80 -8.67 11.00
N GLU A 503 -47.69 -7.43 11.47
CA GLU A 503 -48.43 -6.27 10.92
C GLU A 503 -48.07 -5.99 9.46
N LYS A 504 -46.77 -6.05 9.12
CA LYS A 504 -46.26 -5.77 7.77
C LYS A 504 -46.25 -7.00 6.85
N LYS A 505 -46.78 -8.15 7.30
CA LYS A 505 -46.75 -9.44 6.60
C LYS A 505 -45.33 -9.89 6.19
N MET A 506 -44.32 -9.49 6.96
CA MET A 506 -42.91 -9.88 6.78
C MET A 506 -42.63 -11.21 7.46
N MET A 507 -41.67 -11.99 6.93
CA MET A 507 -41.23 -13.23 7.58
C MET A 507 -40.20 -12.92 8.69
N TYR A 508 -40.47 -13.35 9.92
CA TYR A 508 -39.49 -13.23 11.00
C TYR A 508 -38.49 -14.41 10.95
N ILE A 509 -37.21 -14.10 10.75
CA ILE A 509 -36.14 -15.11 10.69
C ILE A 509 -35.45 -15.21 12.05
N ASN A 510 -35.78 -16.28 12.79
CA ASN A 510 -35.11 -16.63 14.02
C ASN A 510 -33.71 -17.21 13.73
N GLY A 511 -32.66 -16.42 14.00
CA GLY A 511 -31.27 -16.76 13.69
C GLY A 511 -30.62 -17.87 14.52
N SER A 512 -31.37 -18.50 15.43
CA SER A 512 -30.86 -19.62 16.23
C SER A 512 -31.73 -20.87 16.19
N ASP A 513 -32.98 -20.79 15.74
CA ASP A 513 -33.97 -21.86 15.95
C ASP A 513 -34.92 -22.09 14.76
N HIS A 514 -34.80 -21.32 13.67
CA HIS A 514 -35.60 -21.57 12.47
C HIS A 514 -35.13 -22.86 11.78
N PRO A 515 -36.02 -23.79 11.36
CA PRO A 515 -35.63 -25.06 10.72
C PRO A 515 -34.65 -24.88 9.54
N ASN A 516 -34.99 -24.03 8.56
CA ASN A 516 -34.12 -23.73 7.42
C ASN A 516 -32.76 -23.11 7.84
N VAL A 517 -32.71 -22.40 8.97
CA VAL A 517 -31.43 -21.90 9.50
C VAL A 517 -30.59 -23.07 10.00
N ILE A 518 -31.18 -24.01 10.75
CA ILE A 518 -30.52 -25.21 11.27
C ILE A 518 -29.98 -26.07 10.12
N GLU A 519 -30.80 -26.32 9.09
CA GLU A 519 -30.40 -27.05 7.88
C GLU A 519 -29.24 -26.37 7.16
N GLY A 520 -29.32 -25.05 6.99
CA GLY A 520 -28.24 -24.27 6.36
C GLY A 520 -26.93 -24.38 7.15
N GLN A 521 -26.97 -24.38 8.49
CA GLN A 521 -25.76 -24.64 9.28
C GLN A 521 -25.24 -26.07 9.13
N GLY A 522 -26.11 -27.04 8.86
CA GLY A 522 -25.73 -28.44 8.61
C GLY A 522 -24.82 -28.64 7.41
N THR A 523 -24.81 -27.71 6.45
CA THR A 523 -23.85 -27.72 5.33
C THR A 523 -22.39 -27.75 5.81
N ILE A 524 -22.08 -27.18 6.99
CA ILE A 524 -20.76 -27.25 7.60
C ILE A 524 -20.37 -28.70 7.88
N GLY A 525 -21.31 -29.51 8.36
CA GLY A 525 -21.06 -30.93 8.66
C GLY A 525 -20.72 -31.74 7.41
N ILE A 526 -21.41 -31.46 6.30
CA ILE A 526 -21.14 -32.08 4.99
C ILE A 526 -19.71 -31.74 4.55
N GLU A 527 -19.36 -30.45 4.56
CA GLU A 527 -18.03 -30.00 4.16
C GLU A 527 -16.92 -30.57 5.05
N VAL A 528 -17.17 -30.74 6.36
CA VAL A 528 -16.20 -31.35 7.26
C VAL A 528 -15.91 -32.80 6.88
N ILE A 529 -16.94 -33.59 6.56
CA ILE A 529 -16.76 -34.99 6.14
C ILE A 529 -16.05 -35.08 4.80
N GLU A 530 -16.38 -34.21 3.85
CA GLU A 530 -15.72 -34.18 2.54
C GLU A 530 -14.23 -33.81 2.64
N GLN A 531 -13.90 -32.83 3.49
CA GLN A 531 -12.55 -32.26 3.59
C GLN A 531 -11.65 -33.03 4.56
N VAL A 532 -12.23 -33.67 5.56
CA VAL A 532 -11.52 -34.52 6.54
C VAL A 532 -12.22 -35.87 6.65
N PRO A 533 -12.08 -36.77 5.64
CA PRO A 533 -12.81 -38.04 5.61
C PRO A 533 -12.51 -38.95 6.81
N ASN A 534 -11.33 -38.82 7.41
CA ASN A 534 -10.87 -39.58 8.57
C ASN A 534 -11.12 -38.86 9.91
N VAL A 535 -12.04 -37.89 9.99
CA VAL A 535 -12.39 -37.24 11.26
C VAL A 535 -12.91 -38.26 12.28
N ASP A 536 -12.41 -38.16 13.51
CA ASP A 536 -12.81 -38.98 14.66
C ASP A 536 -13.76 -38.22 15.59
N ALA A 537 -13.54 -36.92 15.77
CA ALA A 537 -14.36 -36.08 16.64
C ALA A 537 -14.50 -34.64 16.11
N ILE A 538 -15.64 -34.01 16.39
CA ILE A 538 -15.90 -32.60 16.10
C ILE A 538 -16.35 -31.84 17.35
N LEU A 539 -15.78 -30.64 17.54
CA LEU A 539 -16.07 -29.72 18.64
C LEU A 539 -16.79 -28.50 18.10
N ILE A 540 -18.05 -28.33 18.50
CA ILE A 540 -18.94 -27.33 17.95
C ILE A 540 -19.43 -26.37 19.06
N PRO A 541 -19.21 -25.05 18.91
CA PRO A 541 -19.72 -24.06 19.87
C PRO A 541 -21.25 -24.09 19.96
N CYS A 542 -21.80 -23.99 21.17
CA CYS A 542 -23.24 -24.02 21.40
C CYS A 542 -23.75 -22.79 22.16
N GLY A 543 -24.44 -21.89 21.46
CA GLY A 543 -25.33 -20.88 22.07
C GLY A 543 -26.77 -21.40 22.06
N GLY A 544 -27.58 -20.89 21.13
CA GLY A 544 -28.96 -21.35 20.92
C GLY A 544 -29.10 -22.73 20.25
N GLY A 545 -28.00 -23.34 19.81
CA GLY A 545 -27.95 -24.73 19.36
C GLY A 545 -28.00 -24.98 17.85
N SER A 546 -28.37 -24.01 17.00
CA SER A 546 -28.51 -24.25 15.54
C SER A 546 -27.24 -24.76 14.86
N LEU A 547 -26.08 -24.17 15.18
CA LEU A 547 -24.80 -24.60 14.63
C LEU A 547 -24.48 -26.04 15.05
N LEU A 548 -24.59 -26.33 16.34
CA LEU A 548 -24.35 -27.65 16.92
C LEU A 548 -25.27 -28.69 16.27
N VAL A 549 -26.58 -28.48 16.34
CA VAL A 549 -27.59 -29.46 15.92
C VAL A 549 -27.55 -29.68 14.42
N GLY A 550 -27.50 -28.62 13.61
CA GLY A 550 -27.46 -28.76 12.15
C GLY A 550 -26.23 -29.54 11.69
N THR A 551 -25.05 -29.16 12.20
CA THR A 551 -23.79 -29.83 11.88
C THR A 551 -23.79 -31.27 12.39
N ALA A 552 -24.30 -31.52 13.60
CA ALA A 552 -24.40 -32.85 14.19
C ALA A 552 -25.29 -33.79 13.38
N ILE A 553 -26.46 -33.33 12.94
CA ILE A 553 -27.38 -34.13 12.10
C ILE A 553 -26.69 -34.56 10.81
N ALA A 554 -26.05 -33.62 10.10
CA ALA A 554 -25.35 -33.92 8.85
C ALA A 554 -24.21 -34.94 9.08
N ILE A 555 -23.41 -34.75 10.12
CA ILE A 555 -22.30 -35.65 10.44
C ILE A 555 -22.80 -37.03 10.84
N LYS A 556 -23.78 -37.13 11.74
CA LYS A 556 -24.31 -38.43 12.19
C LYS A 556 -25.00 -39.20 11.07
N HIS A 557 -25.58 -38.50 10.10
CA HIS A 557 -26.14 -39.13 8.91
C HIS A 557 -25.06 -39.68 7.96
N LEU A 558 -24.01 -38.89 7.71
CA LEU A 558 -22.96 -39.25 6.75
C LEU A 558 -21.92 -40.23 7.34
N LYS A 559 -21.57 -40.07 8.61
CA LYS A 559 -20.55 -40.84 9.32
C LYS A 559 -20.92 -40.97 10.82
N PRO A 560 -21.80 -41.94 11.19
CA PRO A 560 -22.39 -42.04 12.53
C PRO A 560 -21.37 -42.25 13.66
N ASP A 561 -20.22 -42.83 13.36
CA ASP A 561 -19.15 -43.13 14.32
C ASP A 561 -18.37 -41.90 14.81
N VAL A 562 -18.51 -40.74 14.15
CA VAL A 562 -17.82 -39.51 14.56
C VAL A 562 -18.40 -39.01 15.88
N GLU A 563 -17.53 -38.76 16.86
CA GLU A 563 -17.93 -38.18 18.16
C GLU A 563 -18.24 -36.68 18.01
N VAL A 564 -19.45 -36.25 18.33
CA VAL A 564 -19.92 -34.86 18.23
C VAL A 564 -20.05 -34.24 19.62
N TYR A 565 -19.26 -33.19 19.84
CA TYR A 565 -19.19 -32.48 21.11
C TYR A 565 -19.72 -31.06 21.00
N GLY A 566 -20.71 -30.72 21.85
CA GLY A 566 -21.14 -29.34 22.03
C GLY A 566 -20.31 -28.65 23.11
N VAL A 567 -19.76 -27.48 22.83
CA VAL A 567 -18.88 -26.76 23.76
C VAL A 567 -19.46 -25.40 24.14
N VAL A 568 -19.52 -25.13 25.44
CA VAL A 568 -20.04 -23.89 26.05
C VAL A 568 -19.07 -23.34 27.09
N THR A 569 -19.24 -22.08 27.50
CA THR A 569 -18.46 -21.54 28.63
C THR A 569 -19.16 -21.79 29.97
N ASP A 570 -18.41 -21.67 31.06
CA ASP A 570 -18.91 -21.65 32.44
C ASP A 570 -19.89 -20.50 32.75
N LYS A 571 -20.12 -19.61 31.78
CA LYS A 571 -21.08 -18.49 31.83
C LYS A 571 -22.26 -18.63 30.86
N THR A 572 -22.24 -19.59 29.95
CA THR A 572 -23.18 -19.70 28.81
C THR A 572 -23.76 -21.11 28.63
N PHE A 573 -24.11 -21.78 29.73
CA PHE A 573 -24.47 -23.20 29.75
C PHE A 573 -25.99 -23.50 29.69
N SER A 574 -26.78 -22.64 29.03
CA SER A 574 -28.26 -22.78 28.98
C SER A 574 -28.73 -24.07 28.33
N MET A 575 -28.09 -24.53 27.26
CA MET A 575 -28.41 -25.80 26.62
C MET A 575 -28.15 -27.00 27.53
N ILE A 576 -27.08 -26.98 28.35
CA ILE A 576 -26.75 -28.06 29.27
C ILE A 576 -27.82 -28.20 30.35
N GLU A 577 -28.26 -27.08 30.92
CA GLU A 577 -29.28 -27.11 31.96
C GLU A 577 -30.66 -27.49 31.38
N ALA A 578 -30.96 -27.06 30.15
CA ALA A 578 -32.16 -27.51 29.46
C ALA A 578 -32.18 -29.03 29.25
N LEU A 579 -31.03 -29.62 28.87
CA LEU A 579 -30.88 -31.08 28.75
C LEU A 579 -31.03 -31.79 30.10
N LYS A 580 -30.47 -31.24 31.17
CA LYS A 580 -30.61 -31.80 32.54
C LYS A 580 -32.06 -31.84 33.01
N ARG A 581 -32.81 -30.76 32.77
CA ARG A 581 -34.20 -30.63 33.23
C ARG A 581 -35.22 -31.17 32.25
N ASN A 582 -34.76 -31.63 31.07
CA ASN A 582 -35.60 -32.12 30.00
C ASN A 582 -36.58 -31.06 29.43
N GLU A 583 -36.29 -29.77 29.61
CA GLU A 583 -37.11 -28.66 29.14
C GLU A 583 -36.27 -27.38 28.87
N PRO A 584 -36.62 -26.54 27.87
CA PRO A 584 -35.96 -25.25 27.67
C PRO A 584 -36.27 -24.29 28.82
N ILE A 585 -35.29 -24.05 29.70
CA ILE A 585 -35.40 -23.10 30.80
C ILE A 585 -34.68 -21.78 30.52
N PHE A 586 -35.11 -20.73 31.23
CA PHE A 586 -34.42 -19.44 31.23
C PHE A 586 -33.32 -19.44 32.29
N ILE A 587 -32.12 -18.96 31.91
CA ILE A 587 -30.98 -18.77 32.81
C ILE A 587 -30.46 -17.35 32.67
N PRO A 588 -30.27 -16.62 33.79
CA PRO A 588 -29.58 -15.33 33.77
C PRO A 588 -28.18 -15.45 33.16
N LEU A 589 -27.83 -14.54 32.25
CA LEU A 589 -26.52 -14.54 31.60
C LEU A 589 -25.54 -13.67 32.37
N GLU A 590 -24.32 -14.16 32.51
CA GLU A 590 -23.20 -13.35 32.97
C GLU A 590 -22.43 -12.73 31.79
N PRO A 591 -21.78 -11.57 31.96
CA PRO A 591 -20.92 -11.00 30.94
C PRO A 591 -19.79 -11.95 30.56
N THR A 592 -19.63 -12.20 29.26
CA THR A 592 -18.63 -13.13 28.74
C THR A 592 -17.91 -12.61 27.49
N ILE A 593 -16.65 -13.05 27.29
CA ILE A 593 -15.86 -12.84 26.06
C ILE A 593 -16.46 -13.63 24.87
N ALA A 594 -17.17 -14.72 25.15
CA ALA A 594 -17.88 -15.52 24.13
C ALA A 594 -19.33 -15.04 23.96
N ASP A 595 -19.52 -13.76 23.59
CA ASP A 595 -20.85 -13.13 23.48
C ASP A 595 -21.80 -13.86 22.51
N GLY A 596 -21.26 -14.45 21.43
CA GLY A 596 -22.01 -15.28 20.49
C GLY A 596 -22.68 -16.53 21.10
N LEU A 597 -22.24 -16.97 22.29
CA LEU A 597 -22.84 -18.08 23.04
C LEU A 597 -23.83 -17.62 24.10
N ALA A 598 -23.93 -16.31 24.36
CA ALA A 598 -24.75 -15.73 25.43
C ALA A 598 -26.25 -15.79 25.09
N VAL A 599 -26.82 -16.99 25.16
CA VAL A 599 -28.24 -17.28 24.94
C VAL A 599 -28.83 -17.80 26.24
N ASN A 600 -29.83 -17.10 26.77
CA ASN A 600 -30.44 -17.39 28.08
C ASN A 600 -31.42 -18.56 28.08
N LYS A 601 -31.91 -18.99 26.91
CA LYS A 601 -32.86 -20.09 26.76
C LYS A 601 -32.60 -20.87 25.48
N ALA A 602 -32.52 -22.19 25.57
CA ALA A 602 -32.36 -23.06 24.41
C ALA A 602 -33.49 -22.88 23.39
N GLY A 603 -33.18 -23.04 22.10
CA GLY A 603 -34.17 -23.06 21.03
C GLY A 603 -35.11 -24.27 21.16
N VAL A 604 -36.35 -24.15 20.71
CA VAL A 604 -37.35 -25.22 20.81
C VAL A 604 -37.02 -26.33 19.81
N ASN A 605 -36.72 -25.95 18.56
CA ASN A 605 -36.37 -26.91 17.52
C ASN A 605 -34.98 -27.50 17.76
N THR A 606 -34.03 -26.68 18.19
CA THR A 606 -32.68 -27.17 18.52
C THR A 606 -32.70 -28.11 19.72
N PHE A 607 -33.44 -27.81 20.78
CA PHE A 607 -33.60 -28.71 21.93
C PHE A 607 -34.30 -30.03 21.58
N HIS A 608 -35.28 -30.00 20.67
CA HIS A 608 -35.93 -31.22 20.21
C HIS A 608 -34.95 -32.12 19.43
N ASN A 609 -34.19 -31.51 18.50
CA ASN A 609 -33.35 -32.25 17.55
C ASN A 609 -31.93 -32.57 18.06
N ILE A 610 -31.51 -32.06 19.21
CA ILE A 610 -30.17 -32.34 19.77
C ILE A 610 -30.04 -33.79 20.29
N ARG A 611 -31.16 -34.44 20.64
CA ARG A 611 -31.16 -35.79 21.20
C ARG A 611 -30.74 -36.80 20.14
N GLY A 612 -29.82 -37.68 20.51
CA GLY A 612 -29.33 -38.74 19.62
C GLY A 612 -28.29 -38.29 18.59
N VAL A 613 -28.02 -36.98 18.43
CA VAL A 613 -27.02 -36.48 17.47
C VAL A 613 -25.78 -35.87 18.12
N VAL A 614 -25.86 -35.44 19.38
CA VAL A 614 -24.73 -34.92 20.16
C VAL A 614 -24.33 -35.92 21.25
N ASP A 615 -23.08 -36.36 21.23
CA ASP A 615 -22.58 -37.36 22.17
C ASP A 615 -22.38 -36.77 23.57
N LYS A 616 -21.85 -35.54 23.67
CA LYS A 616 -21.61 -34.89 24.96
C LYS A 616 -21.53 -33.37 24.87
N MET A 617 -22.01 -32.71 25.91
CA MET A 617 -21.81 -31.28 26.15
C MET A 617 -20.66 -31.04 27.12
N VAL A 618 -19.80 -30.06 26.84
CA VAL A 618 -18.60 -29.74 27.61
C VAL A 618 -18.58 -28.26 27.99
N VAL A 619 -18.23 -27.98 29.25
CA VAL A 619 -18.07 -26.63 29.79
C VAL A 619 -16.59 -26.30 29.87
N VAL A 620 -16.18 -25.17 29.29
CA VAL A 620 -14.82 -24.62 29.41
C VAL A 620 -14.84 -23.30 30.19
N ARG A 621 -13.85 -23.09 31.06
CA ARG A 621 -13.74 -21.83 31.80
C ARG A 621 -13.32 -20.68 30.88
N GLU A 622 -13.82 -19.48 31.17
CA GLU A 622 -13.55 -18.29 30.36
C GLU A 622 -12.06 -17.93 30.23
N ASP A 623 -11.22 -18.23 31.23
CA ASP A 623 -9.77 -18.01 31.17
C ASP A 623 -9.10 -18.86 30.09
N TRP A 624 -9.56 -20.10 29.89
CA TRP A 624 -9.10 -20.96 28.79
C TRP A 624 -9.53 -20.43 27.42
N VAL A 625 -10.71 -19.79 27.33
CA VAL A 625 -11.16 -19.12 26.10
C VAL A 625 -10.23 -17.96 25.74
N ALA A 626 -9.84 -17.14 26.71
CA ALA A 626 -8.88 -16.05 26.51
C ALA A 626 -7.49 -16.57 26.07
N ARG A 627 -7.00 -17.64 26.71
CA ARG A 627 -5.75 -18.32 26.29
C ARG A 627 -5.84 -18.85 24.86
N ALA A 628 -6.98 -19.45 24.49
CA ALA A 628 -7.18 -19.98 23.14
C ALA A 628 -7.18 -18.89 22.07
N ILE A 629 -7.85 -17.75 22.32
CA ILE A 629 -7.80 -16.59 21.40
C ILE A 629 -6.35 -16.14 21.18
N MET A 630 -5.61 -15.93 22.27
CA MET A 630 -4.21 -15.52 22.20
C MET A 630 -3.35 -16.54 21.44
N ARG A 631 -3.53 -17.82 21.75
CA ARG A 631 -2.76 -18.92 21.15
C ARG A 631 -3.03 -19.06 19.65
N VAL A 632 -4.28 -18.91 19.23
CA VAL A 632 -4.65 -18.94 17.81
C VAL A 632 -4.03 -17.75 17.07
N ILE A 633 -3.98 -16.57 17.67
CA ILE A 633 -3.30 -15.40 17.09
C ILE A 633 -1.78 -15.63 17.01
N GLU A 634 -1.18 -16.26 18.02
CA GLU A 634 0.26 -16.51 18.07
C GLU A 634 0.72 -17.61 17.11
N GLU A 635 0.00 -18.73 17.05
CA GLU A 635 0.42 -19.93 16.29
C GLU A 635 -0.20 -19.98 14.89
N GLU A 636 -1.47 -19.57 14.73
CA GLU A 636 -2.21 -19.70 13.46
C GLU A 636 -2.34 -18.36 12.72
N LYS A 637 -1.99 -17.23 13.37
CA LYS A 637 -2.05 -15.87 12.80
C LYS A 637 -3.45 -15.43 12.33
N VAL A 638 -4.51 -15.99 12.91
CA VAL A 638 -5.89 -15.61 12.62
C VAL A 638 -6.58 -15.04 13.86
N VAL A 639 -7.54 -14.13 13.65
CA VAL A 639 -8.34 -13.53 14.72
C VAL A 639 -9.71 -14.22 14.75
N ILE A 640 -10.05 -14.76 15.92
CA ILE A 640 -11.33 -15.43 16.17
C ILE A 640 -12.05 -14.82 17.36
N GLU A 641 -13.38 -14.88 17.37
CA GLU A 641 -14.19 -14.43 18.50
C GLU A 641 -14.21 -15.46 19.65
N GLY A 642 -14.65 -15.06 20.85
CA GLY A 642 -14.66 -15.96 22.00
C GLY A 642 -15.49 -17.22 21.80
N ALA A 643 -16.62 -17.13 21.09
CA ALA A 643 -17.45 -18.29 20.74
C ALA A 643 -16.70 -19.28 19.82
N ALA A 644 -15.89 -18.80 18.89
CA ALA A 644 -15.11 -19.63 17.98
C ALA A 644 -13.91 -20.30 18.67
N ALA A 645 -13.42 -19.71 19.77
CA ALA A 645 -12.26 -20.21 20.49
C ALA A 645 -12.59 -21.36 21.48
N VAL A 646 -13.86 -21.58 21.84
CA VAL A 646 -14.23 -22.53 22.91
C VAL A 646 -13.83 -23.98 22.60
N GLY A 647 -13.93 -24.42 21.34
CA GLY A 647 -13.50 -25.77 20.94
C GLY A 647 -12.00 -25.98 21.19
N ILE A 648 -11.18 -25.04 20.74
CA ILE A 648 -9.73 -25.06 20.96
C ILE A 648 -9.39 -24.93 22.45
N ALA A 649 -10.08 -24.03 23.16
CA ALA A 649 -9.94 -23.84 24.60
C ALA A 649 -10.20 -25.13 25.39
N SER A 650 -11.21 -25.90 24.99
CA SER A 650 -11.57 -27.15 25.65
C SER A 650 -10.52 -28.26 25.46
N ILE A 651 -9.84 -28.28 24.29
CA ILE A 651 -8.67 -29.15 24.07
C ILE A 651 -7.50 -28.68 24.93
N MET A 652 -7.18 -27.38 24.91
CA MET A 652 -6.07 -26.81 25.69
C MET A 652 -6.24 -27.01 27.19
N ALA A 653 -7.48 -27.01 27.68
CA ALA A 653 -7.84 -27.27 29.06
C ALA A 653 -7.72 -28.76 29.46
N GLY A 654 -7.38 -29.65 28.52
CA GLY A 654 -7.20 -31.08 28.78
C GLY A 654 -8.51 -31.84 29.00
N LEU A 655 -9.64 -31.34 28.48
CA LEU A 655 -10.96 -31.97 28.69
C LEU A 655 -11.20 -33.22 27.84
N PHE A 656 -10.29 -33.52 26.90
CA PHE A 656 -10.38 -34.63 25.95
C PHE A 656 -9.12 -35.49 25.90
N PRO A 657 -8.68 -36.11 27.01
CA PRO A 657 -7.46 -36.92 27.04
C PRO A 657 -7.52 -38.13 26.11
N HIS A 658 -8.73 -38.67 25.84
CA HIS A 658 -8.95 -39.82 24.95
C HIS A 658 -8.89 -39.48 23.46
N LEU A 659 -8.86 -38.19 23.09
CA LEU A 659 -8.69 -37.74 21.71
C LEU A 659 -7.22 -37.57 21.30
N LYS A 660 -6.27 -37.90 22.19
CA LYS A 660 -4.84 -37.86 21.88
C LYS A 660 -4.52 -38.80 20.71
N GLY A 661 -3.84 -38.29 19.69
CA GLY A 661 -3.52 -39.02 18.46
C GLY A 661 -4.68 -39.17 17.46
N LYS A 662 -5.89 -38.70 17.80
CA LYS A 662 -7.06 -38.72 16.89
C LYS A 662 -7.11 -37.47 16.00
N THR A 663 -7.91 -37.55 14.94
CA THR A 663 -8.24 -36.44 14.03
C THR A 663 -9.46 -35.69 14.54
N VAL A 664 -9.26 -34.44 14.95
CA VAL A 664 -10.28 -33.63 15.62
C VAL A 664 -10.52 -32.34 14.84
N VAL A 665 -11.79 -31.99 14.60
CA VAL A 665 -12.17 -30.73 13.96
C VAL A 665 -12.77 -29.79 15.00
N ALA A 666 -12.25 -28.57 15.12
CA ALA A 666 -12.84 -27.49 15.90
C ALA A 666 -13.53 -26.49 14.97
N VAL A 667 -14.82 -26.21 15.20
CA VAL A 667 -15.58 -25.24 14.41
C VAL A 667 -15.32 -23.83 14.91
N CYS A 668 -14.54 -23.05 14.14
CA CYS A 668 -14.23 -21.66 14.42
C CYS A 668 -15.34 -20.75 13.88
N SER A 669 -16.43 -20.64 14.65
CA SER A 669 -17.72 -20.06 14.22
C SER A 669 -17.68 -18.62 13.66
N GLY A 670 -16.73 -17.78 14.07
CA GLY A 670 -16.70 -16.38 13.66
C GLY A 670 -15.48 -15.60 14.14
N GLY A 671 -15.26 -14.45 13.51
CA GLY A 671 -14.13 -13.53 13.77
C GLY A 671 -14.57 -12.11 14.12
N ASN A 672 -15.85 -11.89 14.42
CA ASN A 672 -16.44 -10.57 14.65
C ASN A 672 -16.20 -10.04 16.08
N ILE A 673 -14.94 -10.02 16.50
CA ILE A 673 -14.51 -9.46 17.78
C ILE A 673 -14.11 -7.99 17.62
N ASP A 674 -14.63 -7.11 18.49
CA ASP A 674 -14.20 -5.71 18.48
C ASP A 674 -12.81 -5.55 19.12
N ALA A 675 -12.09 -4.49 18.74
CA ALA A 675 -10.72 -4.26 19.18
C ALA A 675 -10.59 -4.18 20.72
N THR A 676 -11.59 -3.64 21.42
CA THR A 676 -11.54 -3.50 22.88
C THR A 676 -11.74 -4.84 23.58
N THR A 677 -12.62 -5.70 23.06
CA THR A 677 -12.82 -7.07 23.56
C THR A 677 -11.62 -7.94 23.24
N LEU A 678 -11.03 -7.80 22.04
CA LEU A 678 -9.80 -8.49 21.67
C LEU A 678 -8.63 -8.11 22.59
N SER A 679 -8.41 -6.80 22.83
CA SER A 679 -7.36 -6.32 23.74
C SER A 679 -7.53 -6.90 25.14
N ARG A 680 -8.75 -6.87 25.68
CA ARG A 680 -9.07 -7.44 27.00
C ARG A 680 -8.86 -8.96 27.05
N ALA A 681 -9.19 -9.67 25.98
CA ALA A 681 -8.97 -11.11 25.88
C ALA A 681 -7.47 -11.44 25.86
N LEU A 682 -6.66 -10.68 25.11
CA LEU A 682 -5.20 -10.84 25.07
C LEU A 682 -4.56 -10.53 26.43
N GLU A 683 -4.96 -9.45 27.10
CA GLU A 683 -4.47 -9.12 28.45
C GLU A 683 -4.79 -10.22 29.46
N ARG A 684 -6.03 -10.74 29.45
CA ARG A 684 -6.43 -11.87 30.30
C ARG A 684 -5.66 -13.15 29.94
N GLY A 685 -5.43 -13.41 28.65
CA GLY A 685 -4.63 -14.54 28.19
C GLY A 685 -3.18 -14.48 28.68
N MET A 686 -2.54 -13.31 28.53
CA MET A 686 -1.17 -13.07 29.03
C MET A 686 -1.08 -13.21 30.54
N ALA A 687 -2.06 -12.67 31.29
CA ALA A 687 -2.11 -12.83 32.74
C ALA A 687 -2.25 -14.30 33.14
N ALA A 688 -3.12 -15.05 32.46
CA ALA A 688 -3.34 -16.46 32.75
C ALA A 688 -2.11 -17.35 32.44
N GLU A 689 -1.34 -17.03 31.39
CA GLU A 689 -0.06 -17.67 31.08
C GLU A 689 1.10 -17.19 31.97
N GLY A 690 0.83 -16.30 32.92
CA GLY A 690 1.83 -15.75 33.82
C GLY A 690 2.85 -14.89 33.11
N ARG A 691 2.51 -14.32 31.94
CA ARG A 691 3.33 -13.37 31.15
C ARG A 691 3.03 -11.92 31.50
N LEU A 692 1.96 -11.66 32.23
CA LEU A 692 1.60 -10.35 32.77
C LEU A 692 1.32 -10.51 34.26
N MET A 693 2.03 -9.76 35.10
CA MET A 693 1.92 -9.86 36.56
C MET A 693 1.64 -8.49 37.16
N LYS A 694 0.73 -8.45 38.13
CA LYS A 694 0.43 -7.25 38.93
C LYS A 694 0.77 -7.50 40.38
N PHE A 695 1.55 -6.59 40.97
CA PHE A 695 1.90 -6.65 42.38
C PHE A 695 1.99 -5.26 42.98
N LYS A 696 2.00 -5.21 44.32
CA LYS A 696 2.32 -4.02 45.08
C LYS A 696 3.62 -4.26 45.83
N VAL A 697 4.46 -3.24 45.90
CA VAL A 697 5.70 -3.26 46.67
C VAL A 697 5.92 -1.91 47.33
N THR A 698 6.33 -1.90 48.59
CA THR A 698 6.69 -0.66 49.29
C THR A 698 8.18 -0.40 49.10
N VAL A 699 8.54 0.76 48.54
CA VAL A 699 9.94 1.21 48.35
C VAL A 699 10.20 2.49 49.13
N SER A 700 11.47 2.86 49.31
CA SER A 700 11.83 4.15 49.93
C SER A 700 11.44 5.32 49.02
N ASP A 701 10.83 6.37 49.60
CA ASP A 701 10.50 7.63 48.89
C ASP A 701 11.69 8.61 48.85
N ARG A 702 12.91 8.11 49.07
CA ARG A 702 14.18 8.86 48.89
C ARG A 702 14.64 8.81 47.43
N PRO A 703 15.47 9.77 46.97
CA PRO A 703 16.11 9.68 45.66
C PRO A 703 16.82 8.32 45.46
N GLY A 704 16.44 7.59 44.41
CA GLY A 704 16.99 6.28 44.08
C GLY A 704 16.11 5.07 44.40
N GLY A 705 15.10 5.17 45.29
CA GLY A 705 14.29 4.00 45.69
C GLY A 705 13.52 3.31 44.55
N LEU A 706 12.95 4.09 43.62
CA LEU A 706 12.36 3.54 42.38
C LEU A 706 13.43 3.01 41.41
N ALA A 707 14.61 3.63 41.38
CA ALA A 707 15.70 3.23 40.50
C ALA A 707 16.26 1.85 40.90
N GLU A 708 16.30 1.53 42.19
CA GLU A 708 16.67 0.20 42.69
C GLU A 708 15.69 -0.88 42.20
N LEU A 709 14.38 -0.63 42.33
CA LEU A 709 13.35 -1.55 41.82
C LEU A 709 13.46 -1.72 40.31
N ALA A 710 13.60 -0.62 39.56
CA ALA A 710 13.76 -0.67 38.11
C ALA A 710 15.01 -1.43 37.68
N SER A 711 16.14 -1.24 38.38
CA SER A 711 17.41 -1.92 38.09
C SER A 711 17.33 -3.42 38.38
N MET A 712 16.62 -3.81 39.45
CA MET A 712 16.36 -5.22 39.77
C MET A 712 15.49 -5.88 38.68
N LEU A 713 14.39 -5.24 38.29
CA LEU A 713 13.51 -5.78 37.24
C LEU A 713 14.27 -5.91 35.91
N ALA A 714 15.09 -4.91 35.57
CA ALA A 714 15.93 -4.93 34.38
C ALA A 714 16.96 -6.07 34.38
N SER A 715 17.62 -6.36 35.51
CA SER A 715 18.62 -7.43 35.61
C SER A 715 18.03 -8.83 35.43
N MET A 716 16.73 -8.98 35.68
CA MET A 716 15.98 -10.22 35.43
C MET A 716 15.45 -10.32 33.99
N GLY A 717 15.50 -9.23 33.22
CA GLY A 717 14.84 -9.15 31.92
C GLY A 717 13.31 -9.06 32.03
N VAL A 718 12.81 -8.44 33.10
CA VAL A 718 11.39 -8.14 33.32
C VAL A 718 11.09 -6.73 32.80
N THR A 719 10.05 -6.58 31.98
CA THR A 719 9.64 -5.28 31.44
C THR A 719 8.54 -4.67 32.30
N MET A 720 8.74 -3.44 32.78
CA MET A 720 7.71 -2.71 33.51
C MET A 720 6.74 -2.03 32.52
N ARG A 721 5.44 -2.31 32.63
CA ARG A 721 4.38 -1.65 31.83
C ARG A 721 3.83 -0.41 32.50
N ASP A 722 3.54 -0.54 33.78
CA ASP A 722 2.88 0.50 34.56
C ASP A 722 3.41 0.49 35.98
N CYS A 723 3.55 1.67 36.56
CA CYS A 723 4.03 1.85 37.92
C CYS A 723 3.38 3.11 38.50
N VAL A 724 2.37 2.89 39.35
CA VAL A 724 1.60 3.97 39.96
C VAL A 724 1.99 4.08 41.45
N PRO A 725 2.59 5.21 41.87
CA PRO A 725 2.86 5.45 43.27
C PRO A 725 1.59 5.82 44.04
N GLU A 726 1.41 5.23 45.21
CA GLU A 726 0.34 5.53 46.15
C GLU A 726 0.96 5.96 47.48
N ARG A 727 0.77 7.24 47.83
CA ARG A 727 1.36 7.86 49.03
C ARG A 727 0.36 8.02 50.18
N ALA A 728 -0.91 8.27 49.85
CA ALA A 728 -1.94 8.65 50.83
C ALA A 728 -2.39 7.51 51.77
N TRP A 729 -2.13 6.24 51.42
CA TRP A 729 -2.70 5.07 52.10
C TRP A 729 -1.64 4.05 52.58
N VAL A 730 -0.38 4.46 52.69
CA VAL A 730 0.72 3.60 53.19
C VAL A 730 0.60 3.50 54.72
N LYS A 731 0.22 2.33 55.23
CA LYS A 731 0.19 2.03 56.67
C LYS A 731 1.61 1.68 57.13
N GLY A 732 2.44 2.68 57.34
CA GLY A 732 3.84 2.51 57.76
C GLY A 732 4.52 3.84 58.08
N ASP A 733 5.64 4.10 57.41
CA ASP A 733 6.51 5.27 57.57
C ASP A 733 6.27 6.32 56.46
N VAL A 734 6.36 7.61 56.80
CA VAL A 734 6.15 8.77 55.90
C VAL A 734 7.21 8.82 54.78
N PHE A 735 8.36 8.16 54.98
CA PHE A 735 9.45 8.08 53.99
C PHE A 735 9.35 6.87 53.04
N SER A 736 8.19 6.23 52.96
CA SER A 736 7.94 5.08 52.09
C SER A 736 6.78 5.34 51.12
N VAL A 737 6.88 4.78 49.91
CA VAL A 737 5.83 4.86 48.89
C VAL A 737 5.45 3.45 48.43
N GLN A 738 4.15 3.15 48.41
CA GLN A 738 3.66 1.89 47.85
C GLN A 738 3.51 2.04 46.34
N LEU A 739 4.15 1.17 45.58
CA LEU A 739 4.05 1.14 44.12
C LEU A 739 3.10 0.02 43.71
N LYS A 740 2.08 0.35 42.90
CA LYS A 740 1.29 -0.62 42.14
C LYS A 740 1.99 -0.82 40.80
N VAL A 741 2.58 -2.00 40.60
CA VAL A 741 3.42 -2.29 39.44
C VAL A 741 2.76 -3.36 38.59
N ILE A 742 2.71 -3.14 37.28
CA ILE A 742 2.35 -4.12 36.26
C ILE A 742 3.58 -4.40 35.42
N VAL A 743 3.96 -5.67 35.31
CA VAL A 743 5.15 -6.10 34.58
C VAL A 743 4.84 -7.22 33.60
N GLU A 744 5.63 -7.32 32.54
CA GLU A 744 5.67 -8.45 31.63
C GLU A 744 6.81 -9.40 31.97
N THR A 745 6.52 -10.69 31.91
CA THR A 745 7.51 -11.76 32.09
C THR A 745 7.42 -12.76 30.93
N ARG A 746 8.32 -13.76 30.91
CA ARG A 746 8.37 -14.78 29.86
C ARG A 746 7.33 -15.90 30.06
N GLY A 747 6.64 -15.91 31.21
CA GLY A 747 5.73 -16.97 31.63
C GLY A 747 5.94 -17.33 33.10
N TRP A 748 5.24 -18.36 33.56
CA TRP A 748 5.17 -18.75 34.97
C TRP A 748 6.53 -18.98 35.65
N ASP A 749 7.50 -19.61 35.00
CA ASP A 749 8.82 -19.87 35.61
C ASP A 749 9.56 -18.56 35.90
N HIS A 750 9.50 -17.61 34.97
CA HIS A 750 10.09 -16.28 35.15
C HIS A 750 9.32 -15.46 36.20
N THR A 751 7.99 -15.58 36.23
CA THR A 751 7.16 -14.95 37.26
C THR A 751 7.46 -15.49 38.66
N LYS A 752 7.70 -16.79 38.82
CA LYS A 752 8.13 -17.38 40.11
C LYS A 752 9.47 -16.81 40.58
N GLN A 753 10.46 -16.73 39.69
CA GLN A 753 11.75 -16.12 39.99
C GLN A 753 11.60 -14.66 40.43
N LEU A 754 10.76 -13.88 39.73
CA LEU A 754 10.45 -12.50 40.09
C LEU A 754 9.85 -12.42 41.50
N VAL A 755 8.87 -13.27 41.81
CA VAL A 755 8.24 -13.31 43.12
C VAL A 755 9.27 -13.59 44.21
N GLU A 756 10.13 -14.59 44.03
CA GLU A 756 11.17 -14.95 45.01
C GLU A 756 12.13 -13.79 45.29
N ILE A 757 12.58 -13.08 44.26
CA ILE A 757 13.53 -11.97 44.41
C ILE A 757 12.87 -10.76 45.09
N ILE A 758 11.63 -10.44 44.75
CA ILE A 758 10.86 -9.36 45.41
C ILE A 758 10.65 -9.70 46.89
N LYS A 759 10.27 -10.95 47.21
CA LYS A 759 10.12 -11.42 48.59
C LYS A 759 11.42 -11.32 49.40
N LYS A 760 12.57 -11.51 48.76
CA LYS A 760 13.89 -11.44 49.39
C LYS A 760 14.35 -9.99 49.65
N HIS A 761 14.04 -9.06 48.76
CA HIS A 761 14.57 -7.69 48.80
C HIS A 761 13.63 -6.68 49.49
N TYR A 762 12.31 -6.90 49.49
CA TYR A 762 11.34 -5.95 50.05
C TYR A 762 10.57 -6.57 51.22
N LYS A 763 10.35 -5.76 52.28
CA LYS A 763 9.65 -6.19 53.51
C LYS A 763 8.14 -6.27 53.32
N GLU A 764 7.57 -5.33 52.58
CA GLU A 764 6.14 -5.26 52.31
C GLU A 764 5.88 -5.43 50.81
N TYR A 765 5.18 -6.51 50.48
CA TYR A 765 4.78 -6.82 49.12
C TYR A 765 3.40 -7.49 49.14
N PHE A 766 2.67 -7.37 48.04
CA PHE A 766 1.41 -8.06 47.82
C PHE A 766 1.32 -8.48 46.36
N PHE A 767 1.11 -9.78 46.12
CA PHE A 767 0.86 -10.31 44.79
C PHE A 767 -0.62 -10.64 44.65
N GLN A 768 -1.25 -10.14 43.60
CA GLN A 768 -2.65 -10.46 43.32
C GLN A 768 -2.73 -11.88 42.70
N ASP A 769 -3.62 -12.74 43.21
CA ASP A 769 -4.01 -14.05 42.62
C ASP A 769 -3.02 -15.24 42.64
N MET A 770 -2.08 -15.34 43.59
CA MET A 770 -1.21 -16.53 43.70
C MET A 770 -1.86 -17.75 44.39
N GLU A 771 -2.86 -17.55 45.27
CA GLU A 771 -3.41 -18.63 46.12
C GLU A 771 -4.35 -19.62 45.39
N LYS A 772 -4.72 -19.38 44.13
CA LYS A 772 -5.61 -20.29 43.35
C LYS A 772 -4.86 -21.26 42.43
N ILE A 773 -3.53 -21.24 42.41
CA ILE A 773 -2.71 -21.85 41.33
C ILE A 773 -1.85 -23.02 41.84
N GLU A 774 -1.67 -23.16 43.16
CA GLU A 774 -1.02 -24.34 43.75
C GLU A 774 -1.98 -25.54 43.82
N GLY A 775 -2.04 -26.30 42.73
CA GLY A 775 -2.66 -27.62 42.70
C GLY A 775 -2.73 -28.23 41.30
N PRO A 776 -1.99 -29.31 40.99
CA PRO A 776 -2.16 -30.08 39.76
C PRO A 776 -3.47 -30.91 39.72
N GLY A 777 -4.53 -30.46 40.41
CA GLY A 777 -5.70 -31.29 40.73
C GLY A 777 -7.04 -30.58 40.85
N SER A 778 -7.13 -29.25 40.74
CA SER A 778 -8.43 -28.54 40.77
C SER A 778 -8.91 -28.16 39.36
N ALA A 779 -8.87 -29.12 38.44
CA ALA A 779 -9.94 -29.20 37.45
C ALA A 779 -11.23 -29.49 38.25
N SER A 780 -11.87 -28.45 38.79
CA SER A 780 -13.26 -28.57 39.21
C SER A 780 -14.00 -29.01 37.96
N ARG A 781 -14.30 -30.32 37.89
CA ARG A 781 -15.05 -30.93 36.81
C ARG A 781 -16.38 -30.17 36.77
N GLY A 782 -16.51 -29.22 35.84
CA GLY A 782 -17.80 -28.66 35.50
C GLY A 782 -18.75 -29.81 35.18
N PRO A 783 -20.04 -29.73 35.57
CA PRO A 783 -20.95 -30.86 35.48
C PRO A 783 -21.05 -31.35 34.03
N CYS A 784 -20.36 -32.45 33.71
CA CYS A 784 -20.50 -33.19 32.47
C CYS A 784 -21.75 -34.04 32.58
N THR A 785 -22.76 -33.76 31.76
CA THR A 785 -23.95 -34.62 31.67
C THR A 785 -23.91 -35.41 30.38
N GLY A 786 -23.89 -36.74 30.51
CA GLY A 786 -24.08 -37.65 29.38
C GLY A 786 -25.54 -37.61 28.94
N CYS A 787 -25.79 -37.32 27.67
CA CYS A 787 -27.11 -37.51 27.06
C CYS A 787 -27.25 -38.99 26.67
N LYS A 788 -27.57 -39.85 27.64
CA LYS A 788 -28.14 -41.17 27.38
C LYS A 788 -29.30 -41.40 28.34
N GLN A 789 -30.50 -41.08 27.87
CA GLN A 789 -31.71 -41.84 28.16
C GLN A 789 -32.42 -42.08 26.84
#